data_AF-A0A7V7CSL8-F1
#
_entry.id   AF-A0A7V7CSL8-F1
#
_cell.length_a   1.000
_cell.length_b   1.000
_cell.length_c   1.000
_cell.angle_alpha   90.00
_cell.angle_beta   90.00
_cell.angle_gamma   90.00
#
_symmetry.space_group_name_H-M   'P 1'
#
loop_
_entity.id
_entity.type
_entity.pdbx_description
1 polymer ?
#
loop_
_entity_poly.entity_id
_entity_poly.type
_entity_poly.pdbx_seq_one_letter_code
_entity_poly.pdbx_strand_id
1 'polypeptide(L)'
;ITKSIRFYAAALALASTSSGQSKAIYLEKAQGYLKEIVQWLRKNLLTALELKYQGKSKAMLEWLKGRMSPSEMEQSTVRDLLNTAASICLAEYFKELAPEYPSFSIKITGDNRQQAAVDALRGIGGSTRTKQGTAVLDALELFHGDNIDPRHSRYAAFILDLLNKKGTGQVLNRSELIQDVMGVEYLLPERFRLEPDWVVALLAALVYSGDIVLYIPGKEFSAINIAALSATPLLDLIDFKHVKKPKGTPIGPLKALFELLGLATGLAMEISQGKSGPVEQLQTTIAVFVEELVMAVQKIQTGIPFWGKNLLPEDEIISNRQKMEGTKTFLESIQAFNTPGKMTNFKYSEIEIRNQGGGLAVLKEVKALQGIVGDLGSLASYLAQAEAYLPDGCAWISKMKTTREAILAGFHDPEKRTKPEFRQKTLQQLNELQQGYMDTYASMHQKARLGVNDDNRKKALAGDDRLEKLKKLATIGTMHAGQLVDFQNRLANLTPCYSFMKKDLNATPLCPHCTFKPSQESIAAPVGNRLSKLEDDLDRLYDEWTNTLLNNLEDPITRERIDLLKPEMKKHIQWFLKARGLPDKLSDEFVQAIREALSDLKKVTIKVPDLKDALLAGGSPFNPNEMKTRLDAYLRRLTAGKDPSKVRIVLE
;
A
#
# COMPACT_ATOMS: atom_id res chain seq x y z
N ILE A 1 24.23 -83.73 24.48
CA ILE A 1 24.22 -82.56 25.39
C ILE A 1 23.74 -82.86 26.81
N THR A 2 22.60 -83.55 27.00
CA THR A 2 22.03 -83.86 28.33
C THR A 2 23.01 -84.55 29.28
N LYS A 3 23.83 -85.48 28.75
CA LYS A 3 24.91 -86.14 29.51
C LYS A 3 25.97 -85.15 29.99
N SER A 4 26.48 -84.27 29.10
CA SER A 4 27.45 -83.24 29.44
C SER A 4 26.89 -82.23 30.47
N ILE A 5 25.62 -81.86 30.39
CA ILE A 5 24.96 -81.00 31.41
C ILE A 5 24.90 -81.70 32.77
N ARG A 6 24.45 -82.96 32.81
CA ARG A 6 24.39 -83.75 34.06
C ARG A 6 25.78 -83.91 34.68
N PHE A 7 26.79 -84.18 33.86
CA PHE A 7 28.15 -84.36 34.32
C PHE A 7 28.82 -83.04 34.74
N TYR A 8 28.49 -81.93 34.08
CA TYR A 8 28.89 -80.59 34.52
C TYR A 8 28.35 -80.28 35.91
N ALA A 9 27.04 -80.48 36.12
CA ALA A 9 26.39 -80.26 37.41
C ALA A 9 26.94 -81.19 38.50
N ALA A 10 27.13 -82.48 38.19
CA ALA A 10 27.71 -83.45 39.10
C ALA A 10 29.16 -83.10 39.47
N ALA A 11 29.97 -82.67 38.50
CA ALA A 11 31.34 -82.24 38.74
C ALA A 11 31.41 -80.98 39.63
N LEU A 12 30.53 -79.99 39.42
CA LEU A 12 30.44 -78.82 40.30
C LEU A 12 30.00 -79.18 41.72
N ALA A 13 29.01 -80.06 41.88
CA ALA A 13 28.54 -80.52 43.19
C ALA A 13 29.60 -81.34 43.95
N LEU A 14 30.38 -82.16 43.24
CA LEU A 14 31.51 -82.88 43.83
C LEU A 14 32.67 -81.93 44.16
N ALA A 15 32.93 -80.92 43.34
CA ALA A 15 33.95 -79.90 43.61
C ALA A 15 33.63 -79.04 44.83
N SER A 16 32.35 -78.74 45.10
CA SER A 16 31.94 -77.94 46.26
C SER A 16 32.10 -78.69 47.59
N THR A 17 32.09 -80.03 47.56
CA THR A 17 32.20 -80.91 48.73
C THR A 17 33.56 -81.58 48.88
N SER A 18 34.48 -81.38 47.93
CA SER A 18 35.84 -81.94 47.94
C SER A 18 36.91 -80.89 48.29
N SER A 19 38.10 -81.35 48.68
CA SER A 19 39.28 -80.51 48.95
C SER A 19 40.52 -80.99 48.18
N GLY A 20 41.57 -80.17 48.16
CA GLY A 20 42.87 -80.51 47.56
C GLY A 20 42.80 -80.95 46.10
N GLN A 21 43.54 -82.01 45.77
CA GLN A 21 43.68 -82.52 44.40
C GLN A 21 42.35 -83.02 43.80
N SER A 22 41.47 -83.61 44.61
CA SER A 22 40.14 -84.06 44.15
C SER A 22 39.26 -82.90 43.68
N LYS A 23 39.28 -81.77 44.41
CA LYS A 23 38.56 -80.55 43.99
C LYS A 23 39.06 -80.02 42.64
N ALA A 24 40.39 -80.00 42.45
CA ALA A 24 40.98 -79.55 41.19
C ALA A 24 40.55 -80.44 40.01
N ILE A 25 40.56 -81.78 40.18
CA ILE A 25 40.11 -82.73 39.15
C ILE A 25 38.63 -82.52 38.81
N TYR A 26 37.77 -82.29 39.80
CA TYR A 26 36.35 -82.03 39.54
C TYR A 26 36.12 -80.69 38.84
N LEU A 27 36.87 -79.63 39.17
CA LEU A 27 36.79 -78.35 38.46
C LEU A 27 37.28 -78.47 37.01
N GLU A 28 38.36 -79.23 36.76
CA GLU A 28 38.84 -79.49 35.40
C GLU A 28 37.80 -80.26 34.58
N LYS A 29 37.20 -81.31 35.16
CA LYS A 29 36.08 -82.03 34.53
C LYS A 29 34.89 -81.12 34.25
N ALA A 30 34.51 -80.26 35.20
CA ALA A 30 33.46 -79.27 35.01
C ALA A 30 33.79 -78.33 33.84
N GLN A 31 35.02 -77.84 33.75
CA GLN A 31 35.44 -76.99 32.63
C GLN A 31 35.41 -77.75 31.28
N GLY A 32 35.79 -79.02 31.26
CA GLY A 32 35.68 -79.90 30.09
C GLY A 32 34.23 -80.05 29.61
N TYR A 33 33.31 -80.41 30.51
CA TYR A 33 31.88 -80.51 30.18
C TYR A 33 31.26 -79.16 29.80
N LEU A 34 31.69 -78.05 30.41
CA LEU A 34 31.25 -76.72 30.01
C LEU A 34 31.67 -76.38 28.58
N LYS A 35 32.91 -76.74 28.18
CA LYS A 35 33.36 -76.57 26.79
C LYS A 35 32.50 -77.38 25.82
N GLU A 36 32.17 -78.63 26.14
CA GLU A 36 31.26 -79.44 25.33
C GLU A 36 29.86 -78.80 25.21
N ILE A 37 29.33 -78.26 26.31
CA ILE A 37 28.03 -77.58 26.34
C ILE A 37 28.05 -76.34 25.46
N VAL A 38 29.05 -75.47 25.60
CA VAL A 38 29.20 -74.25 24.79
C VAL A 38 29.39 -74.59 23.31
N GLN A 39 30.18 -75.60 22.97
CA GLN A 39 30.35 -76.04 21.58
C GLN A 39 29.05 -76.57 20.99
N TRP A 40 28.29 -77.37 21.75
CA TRP A 40 27.00 -77.86 21.30
C TRP A 40 26.01 -76.70 21.10
N LEU A 41 25.94 -75.74 22.04
CA LEU A 41 25.11 -74.56 21.91
C LEU A 41 25.50 -73.77 20.66
N ARG A 42 26.77 -73.43 20.45
CA ARG A 42 27.20 -72.72 19.22
C ARG A 42 26.76 -73.41 17.92
N LYS A 43 26.83 -74.74 17.86
CA LYS A 43 26.45 -75.52 16.66
C LYS A 43 24.94 -75.64 16.45
N ASN A 44 24.14 -75.58 17.51
CA ASN A 44 22.71 -75.94 17.46
C ASN A 44 21.75 -74.83 17.92
N LEU A 45 22.24 -73.72 18.49
CA LEU A 45 21.39 -72.68 19.10
C LEU A 45 20.34 -72.13 18.12
N LEU A 46 20.74 -71.90 16.87
CA LEU A 46 19.88 -71.31 15.85
C LEU A 46 18.64 -72.16 15.53
N THR A 47 18.75 -73.48 15.66
CA THR A 47 17.68 -74.44 15.29
C THR A 47 17.05 -75.14 16.50
N ALA A 48 17.79 -75.31 17.59
CA ALA A 48 17.34 -76.02 18.79
C ALA A 48 16.71 -75.11 19.85
N LEU A 49 16.88 -73.79 19.75
CA LEU A 49 16.26 -72.83 20.66
C LEU A 49 15.04 -72.17 20.01
N GLU A 50 13.91 -72.30 20.69
CA GLU A 50 12.66 -71.63 20.33
C GLU A 50 12.48 -70.38 21.19
N LEU A 51 12.21 -69.24 20.53
CA LEU A 51 11.96 -67.97 21.18
C LEU A 51 10.47 -67.62 21.03
N LYS A 52 9.85 -67.28 22.16
CA LYS A 52 8.44 -66.88 22.23
C LYS A 52 8.31 -65.41 22.57
N TYR A 53 7.64 -64.64 21.71
CA TYR A 53 7.34 -63.22 21.90
C TYR A 53 5.96 -62.88 21.35
N GLN A 54 5.15 -62.14 22.12
CA GLN A 54 3.76 -61.77 21.78
C GLN A 54 2.91 -62.94 21.22
N GLY A 55 3.00 -64.10 21.87
CA GLY A 55 2.24 -65.30 21.48
C GLY A 55 2.78 -66.06 20.25
N LYS A 56 3.77 -65.52 19.53
CA LYS A 56 4.44 -66.20 18.41
C LYS A 56 5.66 -66.96 18.92
N SER A 57 5.78 -68.21 18.50
CA SER A 57 6.89 -69.11 18.86
C SER A 57 7.61 -69.51 17.58
N LYS A 58 8.91 -69.22 17.49
CA LYS A 58 9.73 -69.52 16.31
C LYS A 58 11.15 -69.91 16.72
N ALA A 59 11.82 -70.70 15.89
CA ALA A 59 13.25 -70.95 16.06
C ALA A 59 14.05 -69.64 15.99
N MET A 60 15.15 -69.55 16.75
CA MET A 60 16.02 -68.36 16.78
C MET A 60 16.46 -67.92 15.37
N LEU A 61 16.78 -68.87 14.48
CA LEU A 61 17.15 -68.58 13.09
C LEU A 61 16.11 -67.74 12.36
N GLU A 62 14.82 -67.99 12.57
CA GLU A 62 13.74 -67.27 11.89
C GLU A 62 13.63 -65.82 12.37
N TRP A 63 13.97 -65.54 13.62
CA TRP A 63 14.01 -64.18 14.16
C TRP A 63 15.22 -63.40 13.63
N LEU A 64 16.36 -64.06 13.41
CA LEU A 64 17.60 -63.44 12.94
C LEU A 64 17.70 -63.31 11.41
N LYS A 65 16.92 -64.11 10.65
CA LYS A 65 16.97 -64.15 9.19
C LYS A 65 16.69 -62.77 8.58
N GLY A 66 17.62 -62.28 7.75
CA GLY A 66 17.53 -60.97 7.11
C GLY A 66 17.89 -59.78 8.01
N ARG A 67 18.25 -60.03 9.28
CA ARG A 67 18.74 -59.02 10.24
C ARG A 67 20.20 -59.22 10.62
N MET A 68 20.72 -60.43 10.50
CA MET A 68 22.15 -60.75 10.52
C MET A 68 22.49 -61.58 9.28
N SER A 69 23.72 -61.45 8.79
CA SER A 69 24.28 -62.33 7.76
C SER A 69 24.67 -63.70 8.34
N PRO A 70 24.73 -64.76 7.50
CA PRO A 70 25.15 -66.09 7.97
C PRO A 70 26.53 -66.10 8.64
N SER A 71 27.48 -65.33 8.11
CA SER A 71 28.83 -65.20 8.68
C SER A 71 28.82 -64.52 10.05
N GLU A 72 28.01 -63.48 10.24
CA GLU A 72 27.84 -62.83 11.55
C GLU A 72 27.20 -63.77 12.57
N MET A 73 26.23 -64.59 12.16
CA MET A 73 25.61 -65.57 13.07
C MET A 73 26.61 -66.65 13.52
N GLU A 74 27.49 -67.12 12.63
CA GLU A 74 28.51 -68.12 12.96
C GLU A 74 29.62 -67.60 13.89
N GLN A 75 29.99 -66.32 13.74
CA GLN A 75 31.05 -65.68 14.54
C GLN A 75 30.56 -65.14 15.89
N SER A 76 29.24 -64.99 16.06
CA SER A 76 28.64 -64.42 17.27
C SER A 76 28.69 -65.37 18.47
N THR A 77 28.78 -64.80 19.68
CA THR A 77 28.63 -65.59 20.90
C THR A 77 27.16 -65.94 21.14
N VAL A 78 26.91 -66.95 21.99
CA VAL A 78 25.53 -67.32 22.41
C VAL A 78 24.80 -66.10 23.01
N ARG A 79 25.52 -65.27 23.78
CA ARG A 79 24.98 -64.05 24.38
C ARG A 79 24.59 -63.02 23.32
N ASP A 80 25.41 -62.84 22.29
CA ASP A 80 25.14 -61.85 21.24
C ASP A 80 23.95 -62.27 20.38
N LEU A 81 23.85 -63.55 20.01
CA LEU A 81 22.69 -64.08 19.28
C LEU A 81 21.38 -63.88 20.06
N LEU A 82 21.39 -64.18 21.37
CA LEU A 82 20.24 -63.94 22.24
C LEU A 82 19.88 -62.46 22.36
N ASN A 83 20.87 -61.58 22.58
CA ASN A 83 20.64 -60.15 22.69
C ASN A 83 20.11 -59.55 21.39
N THR A 84 20.62 -59.98 20.23
CA THR A 84 20.14 -59.51 18.94
C THR A 84 18.72 -59.98 18.66
N ALA A 85 18.42 -61.26 18.94
CA ALA A 85 17.06 -61.77 18.80
C ALA A 85 16.07 -61.03 19.74
N ALA A 86 16.47 -60.79 21.00
CA ALA A 86 15.69 -60.00 21.94
C ALA A 86 15.50 -58.56 21.47
N SER A 87 16.56 -57.92 20.94
CA SER A 87 16.50 -56.58 20.38
C SER A 87 15.54 -56.49 19.20
N ILE A 88 15.52 -57.48 18.31
CA ILE A 88 14.59 -57.51 17.17
C ILE A 88 13.14 -57.66 17.65
N CYS A 89 12.90 -58.54 18.61
CA CYS A 89 11.57 -58.75 19.17
C CYS A 89 11.06 -57.50 19.92
N LEU A 90 11.91 -56.88 20.75
CA LEU A 90 11.52 -55.78 21.62
C LEU A 90 11.62 -54.39 20.95
N ALA A 91 12.14 -54.29 19.73
CA ALA A 91 12.36 -53.01 19.05
C ALA A 91 11.09 -52.16 18.97
N GLU A 92 9.98 -52.72 18.47
CA GLU A 92 8.74 -51.96 18.33
C GLU A 92 8.16 -51.58 19.69
N TYR A 93 8.23 -52.49 20.67
CA TYR A 93 7.80 -52.20 22.03
C TYR A 93 8.55 -51.00 22.63
N PHE A 94 9.87 -50.94 22.50
CA PHE A 94 10.64 -49.80 23.01
C PHE A 94 10.40 -48.51 22.21
N LYS A 95 10.15 -48.62 20.90
CA LYS A 95 9.80 -47.47 20.06
C LYS A 95 8.42 -46.89 20.43
N GLU A 96 7.46 -47.73 20.78
CA GLU A 96 6.16 -47.28 21.30
C GLU A 96 6.29 -46.70 22.72
N LEU A 97 7.12 -47.33 23.56
CA LEU A 97 7.33 -46.94 24.96
C LEU A 97 8.09 -45.63 25.13
N ALA A 98 9.03 -45.33 24.22
CA ALA A 98 9.88 -44.14 24.25
C ALA A 98 10.21 -43.67 22.81
N PRO A 99 9.24 -43.07 22.11
CA PRO A 99 9.34 -42.77 20.68
C PRO A 99 10.48 -41.81 20.30
N GLU A 100 10.95 -41.00 21.25
CA GLU A 100 12.02 -40.03 21.04
C GLU A 100 13.20 -40.25 22.00
N TYR A 101 13.43 -41.49 22.43
CA TYR A 101 14.65 -41.83 23.19
C TYR A 101 15.90 -41.63 22.32
N PRO A 102 17.01 -41.09 22.87
CA PRO A 102 18.22 -40.79 22.11
C PRO A 102 18.86 -42.05 21.50
N SER A 103 19.36 -41.91 20.28
CA SER A 103 20.11 -42.98 19.60
C SER A 103 21.61 -42.71 19.75
N PHE A 104 22.32 -43.64 20.39
CA PHE A 104 23.75 -43.51 20.64
C PHE A 104 24.57 -44.18 19.55
N SER A 105 25.64 -43.53 19.10
CA SER A 105 26.62 -44.10 18.15
C SER A 105 27.53 -45.17 18.77
N ILE A 106 27.40 -45.39 20.09
CA ILE A 106 28.10 -46.42 20.85
C ILE A 106 27.09 -47.25 21.66
N LYS A 107 27.47 -48.48 22.03
CA LYS A 107 26.63 -49.34 22.85
C LYS A 107 26.56 -48.83 24.29
N ILE A 108 25.37 -48.38 24.70
CA ILE A 108 25.05 -48.03 26.07
C ILE A 108 24.21 -49.15 26.72
N THR A 109 24.54 -49.51 27.95
CA THR A 109 23.83 -50.49 28.78
C THR A 109 23.68 -49.94 30.20
N GLY A 110 22.84 -50.57 31.03
CA GLY A 110 22.73 -50.20 32.45
C GLY A 110 24.07 -50.20 33.18
N ASP A 111 24.99 -51.10 32.80
CA ASP A 111 26.31 -51.23 33.43
C ASP A 111 27.25 -50.05 33.12
N ASN A 112 27.12 -49.40 31.95
CA ASN A 112 28.05 -48.35 31.51
C ASN A 112 27.42 -46.95 31.43
N ARG A 113 26.10 -46.83 31.62
CA ARG A 113 25.35 -45.57 31.50
C ARG A 113 25.89 -44.46 32.38
N GLN A 114 26.12 -44.76 33.66
CA GLN A 114 26.64 -43.79 34.63
C GLN A 114 28.00 -43.24 34.23
N GLN A 115 28.93 -44.11 33.81
CA GLN A 115 30.25 -43.68 33.35
C GLN A 115 30.14 -42.83 32.07
N ALA A 116 29.23 -43.18 31.16
CA ALA A 116 28.99 -42.40 29.95
C ALA A 116 28.45 -40.99 30.25
N ALA A 117 27.57 -40.85 31.24
CA ALA A 117 27.09 -39.56 31.70
C ALA A 117 28.21 -38.72 32.35
N VAL A 118 29.06 -39.33 33.18
CA VAL A 118 30.25 -38.67 33.75
C VAL A 118 31.20 -38.17 32.65
N ASP A 119 31.43 -38.99 31.62
CA ASP A 119 32.25 -38.61 30.47
C ASP A 119 31.66 -37.44 29.68
N ALA A 120 30.33 -37.40 29.52
CA ALA A 120 29.62 -36.27 28.93
C ALA A 120 29.76 -34.99 29.77
N LEU A 121 29.59 -35.09 31.09
CA LEU A 121 29.78 -33.98 32.03
C LEU A 121 31.20 -33.41 31.97
N ARG A 122 32.22 -34.27 31.91
CA ARG A 122 33.60 -33.86 31.73
C ARG A 122 33.83 -33.17 30.38
N GLY A 123 33.13 -33.62 29.33
CA GLY A 123 33.17 -33.01 28.01
C GLY A 123 32.52 -31.62 27.92
N ILE A 124 31.61 -31.29 28.86
CA ILE A 124 30.96 -29.97 28.96
C ILE A 124 31.86 -28.96 29.67
N GLY A 125 32.35 -29.28 30.88
CA GLY A 125 33.12 -28.33 31.71
C GLY A 125 34.64 -28.52 31.70
N GLY A 126 35.16 -29.48 30.94
CA GLY A 126 36.60 -29.77 30.80
C GLY A 126 37.14 -29.41 29.41
N SER A 127 38.48 -29.43 29.28
CA SER A 127 39.18 -29.06 28.04
C SER A 127 39.22 -30.13 26.96
N THR A 128 38.89 -31.38 27.28
CA THR A 128 38.98 -32.53 26.36
C THR A 128 37.74 -33.41 26.44
N ARG A 129 37.20 -33.81 25.28
CA ARG A 129 36.04 -34.71 25.18
C ARG A 129 36.50 -36.14 24.85
N THR A 130 36.01 -37.13 25.58
CA THR A 130 36.24 -38.54 25.23
C THR A 130 35.32 -38.94 24.08
N LYS A 131 35.64 -40.06 23.39
CA LYS A 131 34.73 -40.61 22.36
C LYS A 131 33.36 -40.94 22.95
N GLN A 132 33.33 -41.48 24.17
CA GLN A 132 32.10 -41.81 24.88
C GLN A 132 31.29 -40.56 25.25
N GLY A 133 31.92 -39.54 25.83
CA GLY A 133 31.25 -38.28 26.15
C GLY A 133 30.71 -37.58 24.90
N THR A 134 31.48 -37.57 23.81
CA THR A 134 31.04 -36.99 22.52
C THR A 134 29.81 -37.71 21.97
N ALA A 135 29.79 -39.04 21.99
CA ALA A 135 28.65 -39.83 21.53
C ALA A 135 27.37 -39.57 22.35
N VAL A 136 27.49 -39.32 23.66
CA VAL A 136 26.34 -38.97 24.51
C VAL A 136 25.85 -37.55 24.20
N LEU A 137 26.74 -36.57 24.11
CA LEU A 137 26.37 -35.18 23.81
C LEU A 137 25.70 -35.04 22.43
N ASP A 138 26.19 -35.78 21.44
CA ASP A 138 25.61 -35.85 20.10
C ASP A 138 24.22 -36.50 20.10
N ALA A 139 24.06 -37.64 20.78
CA ALA A 139 22.76 -38.31 20.91
C ALA A 139 21.70 -37.46 21.64
N LEU A 140 22.13 -36.57 22.53
CA LEU A 140 21.28 -35.59 23.22
C LEU A 140 21.10 -34.28 22.42
N GLU A 141 21.60 -34.21 21.18
CA GLU A 141 21.47 -33.06 20.27
C GLU A 141 22.08 -31.76 20.84
N LEU A 142 23.16 -31.87 21.62
CA LEU A 142 23.76 -30.73 22.33
C LEU A 142 24.84 -29.99 21.53
N PHE A 143 25.13 -30.40 20.30
CA PHE A 143 26.13 -29.76 19.44
C PHE A 143 25.50 -28.86 18.37
N HIS A 144 26.16 -27.73 18.10
CA HIS A 144 26.00 -26.95 16.88
C HIS A 144 27.37 -26.71 16.25
N GLY A 145 27.70 -27.48 15.21
CA GLY A 145 29.09 -27.60 14.74
C GLY A 145 29.97 -28.25 15.81
N ASP A 146 31.13 -27.66 16.11
CA ASP A 146 32.06 -28.18 17.13
C ASP A 146 31.77 -27.68 18.57
N ASN A 147 30.80 -26.77 18.71
CA ASN A 147 30.47 -26.10 19.97
C ASN A 147 29.23 -26.72 20.62
N ILE A 148 29.21 -26.71 21.95
CA ILE A 148 28.02 -27.10 22.72
C ILE A 148 27.02 -25.94 22.66
N ASP A 149 25.84 -26.21 22.13
CA ASP A 149 24.71 -25.28 22.08
C ASP A 149 23.41 -26.05 22.42
N PRO A 150 22.97 -26.03 23.68
CA PRO A 150 21.81 -26.80 24.12
C PRO A 150 20.48 -26.26 23.55
N ARG A 151 20.43 -25.05 22.98
CA ARG A 151 19.17 -24.43 22.55
C ARG A 151 18.54 -25.14 21.35
N HIS A 152 19.33 -25.91 20.60
CA HIS A 152 18.88 -26.71 19.47
C HIS A 152 18.45 -28.13 19.87
N SER A 153 18.81 -28.58 21.08
CA SER A 153 18.40 -29.90 21.58
C SER A 153 16.92 -29.90 21.92
N ARG A 154 16.15 -30.83 21.33
CA ARG A 154 14.73 -31.01 21.67
C ARG A 154 14.52 -31.26 23.17
N TYR A 155 15.47 -31.94 23.80
CA TYR A 155 15.39 -32.34 25.20
C TYR A 155 15.65 -31.15 26.12
N ALA A 156 16.68 -30.34 25.83
CA ALA A 156 16.97 -29.14 26.60
C ALA A 156 15.92 -28.05 26.39
N ALA A 157 15.40 -27.90 25.16
CA ALA A 157 14.29 -26.99 24.84
C ALA A 157 13.04 -27.29 25.68
N PHE A 158 12.69 -28.57 25.87
CA PHE A 158 11.59 -28.96 26.75
C PHE A 158 11.78 -28.50 28.20
N ILE A 159 12.99 -28.63 28.75
CA ILE A 159 13.32 -28.15 30.10
C ILE A 159 13.20 -26.63 30.17
N LEU A 160 13.70 -25.92 29.16
CA LEU A 160 13.61 -24.46 29.08
C LEU A 160 12.15 -23.98 28.96
N ASP A 161 11.30 -24.67 28.21
CA ASP A 161 9.87 -24.35 28.09
C ASP A 161 9.15 -24.49 29.43
N LEU A 162 9.44 -25.55 30.19
CA LEU A 162 8.91 -25.72 31.54
C LEU A 162 9.38 -24.61 32.47
N LEU A 163 10.67 -24.23 32.41
CA LEU A 163 11.20 -23.13 33.21
C LEU A 163 10.66 -21.77 32.78
N ASN A 164 10.40 -21.55 31.50
CA ASN A 164 9.85 -20.30 30.98
C ASN A 164 8.39 -20.07 31.35
N LYS A 165 7.63 -21.15 31.58
CA LYS A 165 6.28 -21.10 32.14
C LYS A 165 6.26 -20.69 33.62
N LYS A 166 7.42 -20.70 34.31
CA LYS A 166 7.55 -20.22 35.69
C LYS A 166 7.61 -18.69 35.72
N GLY A 167 7.01 -18.10 36.75
CA GLY A 167 7.08 -16.66 37.01
C GLY A 167 8.50 -16.19 37.36
N THR A 168 8.76 -14.89 37.29
CA THR A 168 10.06 -14.31 37.64
C THR A 168 10.47 -14.67 39.07
N GLY A 169 11.67 -15.22 39.24
CA GLY A 169 12.19 -15.66 40.55
C GLY A 169 11.67 -17.01 41.04
N GLN A 170 10.74 -17.65 40.32
CA GLN A 170 10.32 -19.00 40.60
C GLN A 170 11.34 -20.02 40.07
N VAL A 171 11.29 -21.22 40.65
CA VAL A 171 12.20 -22.32 40.35
C VAL A 171 11.42 -23.50 39.75
N LEU A 172 12.09 -24.31 38.94
CA LEU A 172 11.58 -25.57 38.42
C LEU A 172 12.18 -26.72 39.24
N ASN A 173 11.36 -27.37 40.07
CA ASN A 173 11.81 -28.40 41.00
C ASN A 173 12.06 -29.74 40.31
N ARG A 174 12.92 -30.59 40.90
CA ARG A 174 13.19 -31.95 40.39
C ARG A 174 11.92 -32.78 40.22
N SER A 175 10.99 -32.72 41.18
CA SER A 175 9.70 -33.44 41.12
C SER A 175 8.80 -33.02 39.96
N GLU A 176 9.11 -31.91 39.30
CA GLU A 176 8.39 -31.43 38.12
C GLU A 176 9.03 -31.90 36.82
N LEU A 177 10.30 -32.31 36.86
CA LEU A 177 11.04 -32.86 35.73
C LEU A 177 11.04 -34.39 35.74
N ILE A 178 11.20 -34.99 36.91
CA ILE A 178 11.40 -36.43 37.11
C ILE A 178 10.10 -37.07 37.62
N GLN A 179 9.66 -38.12 36.93
CA GLN A 179 8.49 -38.92 37.28
C GLN A 179 8.92 -40.36 37.55
N ASP A 180 8.34 -40.97 38.59
CA ASP A 180 8.53 -42.40 38.88
C ASP A 180 7.55 -43.25 38.07
N VAL A 181 8.07 -44.27 37.39
CA VAL A 181 7.29 -45.29 36.72
C VAL A 181 7.72 -46.66 37.25
N MET A 182 6.93 -47.21 38.17
CA MET A 182 7.14 -48.53 38.79
C MET A 182 8.51 -48.65 39.47
N GLY A 183 8.96 -47.61 40.18
CA GLY A 183 10.23 -47.59 40.90
C GLY A 183 11.44 -47.21 40.05
N VAL A 184 11.22 -46.73 38.82
CA VAL A 184 12.28 -46.21 37.95
C VAL A 184 11.93 -44.79 37.50
N GLU A 185 12.88 -43.88 37.69
CA GLU A 185 12.70 -42.45 37.44
C GLU A 185 13.03 -42.07 36.00
N TYR A 186 12.21 -41.20 35.41
CA TYR A 186 12.41 -40.68 34.05
C TYR A 186 11.96 -39.22 33.89
N LEU A 187 12.61 -38.49 32.99
CA LEU A 187 12.07 -37.27 32.39
C LEU A 187 11.14 -37.64 31.23
N LEU A 188 9.91 -37.13 31.30
CA LEU A 188 8.84 -37.31 30.31
C LEU A 188 8.69 -38.78 29.85
N PRO A 189 8.18 -39.68 30.72
CA PRO A 189 8.21 -41.14 30.51
C PRO A 189 7.53 -41.64 29.23
N GLU A 190 6.52 -40.92 28.75
CA GLU A 190 5.70 -41.27 27.58
C GLU A 190 6.33 -40.86 26.24
N ARG A 191 7.44 -40.11 26.26
CA ARG A 191 8.05 -39.56 25.03
C ARG A 191 9.57 -39.72 25.00
N PHE A 192 10.26 -39.06 25.91
CA PHE A 192 11.73 -39.06 25.95
C PHE A 192 12.26 -40.19 26.82
N ARG A 193 11.56 -40.49 27.92
CA ARG A 193 11.92 -41.55 28.88
C ARG A 193 13.39 -41.51 29.31
N LEU A 194 13.94 -40.31 29.51
CA LEU A 194 15.35 -40.12 29.84
C LEU A 194 15.60 -40.39 31.31
N GLU A 195 16.59 -41.22 31.62
CA GLU A 195 17.00 -41.47 32.99
C GLU A 195 17.69 -40.23 33.59
N PRO A 196 17.71 -40.08 34.94
CA PRO A 196 18.28 -38.91 35.60
C PRO A 196 19.73 -38.63 35.21
N ASP A 197 20.50 -39.66 34.87
CA ASP A 197 21.87 -39.55 34.34
C ASP A 197 21.94 -38.61 33.13
N TRP A 198 21.01 -38.75 32.18
CA TRP A 198 20.94 -37.93 30.96
C TRP A 198 20.36 -36.55 31.23
N VAL A 199 19.39 -36.47 32.13
CA VAL A 199 18.82 -35.18 32.55
C VAL A 199 19.93 -34.29 33.12
N VAL A 200 20.79 -34.83 33.97
CA VAL A 200 21.94 -34.09 34.53
C VAL A 200 22.90 -33.59 33.44
N ALA A 201 23.15 -34.38 32.38
CA ALA A 201 23.95 -33.93 31.24
C ALA A 201 23.30 -32.75 30.49
N LEU A 202 21.98 -32.79 30.28
CA LEU A 202 21.22 -31.67 29.69
C LEU A 202 21.29 -30.42 30.58
N LEU A 203 21.09 -30.57 31.89
CA LEU A 203 21.16 -29.47 32.85
C LEU A 203 22.57 -28.87 32.90
N ALA A 204 23.61 -29.68 32.86
CA ALA A 204 24.99 -29.23 32.79
C ALA A 204 25.27 -28.39 31.53
N ALA A 205 24.75 -28.83 30.38
CA ALA A 205 24.88 -28.09 29.12
C ALA A 205 24.16 -26.73 29.18
N LEU A 206 22.96 -26.69 29.78
CA LEU A 206 22.21 -25.45 30.01
C LEU A 206 22.88 -24.50 31.02
N VAL A 207 23.59 -25.05 32.02
CA VAL A 207 24.42 -24.24 32.94
C VAL A 207 25.64 -23.68 32.18
N TYR A 208 26.27 -24.49 31.34
CA TYR A 208 27.42 -24.09 30.51
C TYR A 208 27.07 -22.94 29.55
N SER A 209 25.92 -23.00 28.87
CA SER A 209 25.44 -21.93 28.00
C SER A 209 24.90 -20.70 28.74
N GLY A 210 24.82 -20.78 30.08
CA GLY A 210 24.31 -19.71 30.93
C GLY A 210 22.79 -19.53 30.83
N ASP A 211 22.04 -20.55 30.39
CA ASP A 211 20.59 -20.48 30.29
C ASP A 211 19.89 -20.76 31.64
N ILE A 212 20.56 -21.49 32.56
CA ILE A 212 20.03 -21.83 33.90
C ILE A 212 21.11 -21.75 34.99
N VAL A 213 20.64 -21.76 36.25
CA VAL A 213 21.45 -22.05 37.44
C VAL A 213 20.88 -23.31 38.09
N LEU A 214 21.74 -24.31 38.33
CA LEU A 214 21.40 -25.60 38.92
C LEU A 214 21.65 -25.59 40.43
N TYR A 215 20.70 -26.09 41.21
CA TYR A 215 20.83 -26.24 42.66
C TYR A 215 20.81 -27.70 43.07
N ILE A 216 21.82 -28.11 43.82
CA ILE A 216 21.86 -29.38 44.56
C ILE A 216 21.83 -29.09 46.07
N PRO A 217 21.70 -30.09 46.96
CA PRO A 217 21.82 -29.85 48.40
C PRO A 217 23.15 -29.16 48.77
N GLY A 218 23.06 -27.93 49.28
CA GLY A 218 24.21 -27.16 49.79
C GLY A 218 25.09 -26.47 48.74
N LYS A 219 24.77 -26.56 47.43
CA LYS A 219 25.61 -26.00 46.36
C LYS A 219 24.79 -25.52 45.16
N GLU A 220 25.26 -24.46 44.51
CA GLU A 220 24.69 -23.93 43.26
C GLU A 220 25.73 -23.87 42.15
N PHE A 221 25.27 -24.04 40.91
CA PHE A 221 26.11 -23.98 39.72
C PHE A 221 25.55 -23.04 38.67
N SER A 222 26.42 -22.19 38.14
CA SER A 222 26.20 -21.26 37.03
C SER A 222 27.33 -21.43 36.01
N ALA A 223 27.27 -20.72 34.89
CA ALA A 223 28.35 -20.71 33.91
C ALA A 223 29.73 -20.39 34.51
N ILE A 224 29.78 -19.63 35.63
CA ILE A 224 31.03 -19.23 36.31
C ILE A 224 31.77 -20.42 36.92
N ASN A 225 31.06 -21.42 37.44
CA ASN A 225 31.65 -22.55 38.16
C ASN A 225 31.36 -23.90 37.48
N ILE A 226 31.28 -23.89 36.14
CA ILE A 226 31.00 -25.09 35.34
C ILE A 226 32.03 -26.21 35.55
N ALA A 227 33.31 -25.87 35.72
CA ALA A 227 34.36 -26.86 36.02
C ALA A 227 34.08 -27.60 37.35
N ALA A 228 33.52 -26.89 38.34
CA ALA A 228 33.12 -27.49 39.61
C ALA A 228 31.87 -28.37 39.47
N LEU A 229 30.95 -28.05 38.55
CA LEU A 229 29.82 -28.91 38.21
C LEU A 229 30.32 -30.22 37.62
N SER A 230 31.18 -30.15 36.60
CA SER A 230 31.72 -31.34 35.91
C SER A 230 32.57 -32.25 36.77
N ALA A 231 33.13 -31.74 37.88
CA ALA A 231 33.88 -32.53 38.86
C ALA A 231 33.02 -33.09 40.00
N THR A 232 31.73 -32.72 40.09
CA THR A 232 30.83 -33.20 41.15
C THR A 232 30.37 -34.64 40.85
N PRO A 233 30.32 -35.55 41.84
CA PRO A 233 29.84 -36.92 41.64
C PRO A 233 28.44 -36.96 41.02
N LEU A 234 28.22 -37.88 40.07
CA LEU A 234 26.95 -37.98 39.34
C LEU A 234 25.74 -38.21 40.26
N LEU A 235 25.90 -39.02 41.31
CA LEU A 235 24.82 -39.31 42.26
C LEU A 235 24.33 -38.04 42.97
N ASP A 236 25.24 -37.13 43.35
CA ASP A 236 24.88 -35.86 43.98
C ASP A 236 24.14 -34.93 43.01
N LEU A 237 24.46 -35.02 41.71
CA LEU A 237 23.82 -34.22 40.67
C LEU A 237 22.43 -34.77 40.31
N ILE A 238 22.24 -36.09 40.33
CA ILE A 238 20.93 -36.73 40.10
C ILE A 238 19.91 -36.31 41.17
N ASP A 239 20.37 -36.05 42.40
CA ASP A 239 19.57 -35.56 43.53
C ASP A 239 19.43 -34.01 43.56
N PHE A 240 19.48 -33.36 42.40
CA PHE A 240 19.29 -31.91 42.31
C PHE A 240 17.95 -31.46 42.92
N LYS A 241 17.91 -30.25 43.48
CA LYS A 241 16.68 -29.68 44.08
C LYS A 241 15.81 -29.02 43.02
N HIS A 242 16.39 -28.10 42.26
CA HIS A 242 15.69 -27.30 41.28
C HIS A 242 16.67 -26.62 40.32
N VAL A 243 16.12 -26.07 39.25
CA VAL A 243 16.81 -25.14 38.35
C VAL A 243 16.07 -23.81 38.33
N LYS A 244 16.79 -22.72 38.06
CA LYS A 244 16.20 -21.38 37.94
C LYS A 244 16.85 -20.57 36.84
N LYS A 245 16.21 -19.49 36.43
CA LYS A 245 16.81 -18.52 35.50
C LYS A 245 18.04 -17.83 36.14
N PRO A 246 19.12 -17.58 35.39
CA PRO A 246 20.29 -16.85 35.88
C PRO A 246 19.89 -15.49 36.44
N LYS A 247 20.53 -15.09 37.55
CA LYS A 247 20.40 -13.74 38.09
C LYS A 247 21.35 -12.82 37.32
N GLY A 248 20.82 -11.84 36.60
CA GLY A 248 21.64 -10.89 35.85
C GLY A 248 20.85 -10.14 34.78
N THR A 249 21.49 -9.16 34.16
CA THR A 249 20.92 -8.44 33.02
C THR A 249 20.95 -9.34 31.78
N PRO A 250 19.83 -9.55 31.06
CA PRO A 250 19.79 -10.43 29.89
C PRO A 250 20.44 -9.73 28.68
N ILE A 251 21.77 -9.84 28.58
CA ILE A 251 22.58 -9.13 27.59
C ILE A 251 22.18 -9.45 26.15
N GLY A 252 21.90 -10.71 25.81
CA GLY A 252 21.52 -11.13 24.45
C GLY A 252 20.25 -10.42 23.95
N PRO A 253 19.12 -10.56 24.67
CA PRO A 253 17.90 -9.80 24.37
C PRO A 253 18.10 -8.28 24.31
N LEU A 254 18.86 -7.70 25.24
CA LEU A 254 19.13 -6.26 25.18
C LEU A 254 19.93 -5.88 23.94
N LYS A 255 20.94 -6.64 23.54
CA LYS A 255 21.67 -6.37 22.28
C LYS A 255 20.73 -6.36 21.08
N ALA A 256 19.83 -7.33 20.98
CA ALA A 256 18.84 -7.39 19.90
C ALA A 256 17.89 -6.18 19.92
N LEU A 257 17.49 -5.70 21.10
CA LEU A 257 16.63 -4.51 21.24
C LEU A 257 17.35 -3.23 20.81
N PHE A 258 18.60 -3.07 21.22
CA PHE A 258 19.41 -1.91 20.82
C PHE A 258 19.63 -1.91 19.30
N GLU A 259 19.96 -3.07 18.72
CA GLU A 259 20.11 -3.22 17.26
C GLU A 259 18.83 -2.87 16.50
N LEU A 260 17.67 -3.39 16.95
CA LEU A 260 16.36 -3.10 16.35
C LEU A 260 16.06 -1.59 16.27
N LEU A 261 16.47 -0.85 17.30
CA LEU A 261 16.24 0.59 17.42
C LEU A 261 17.38 1.44 16.83
N GLY A 262 18.37 0.82 16.18
CA GLY A 262 19.52 1.51 15.58
C GLY A 262 20.51 2.09 16.60
N LEU A 263 20.53 1.54 17.82
CA LEU A 263 21.45 1.92 18.89
C LEU A 263 22.66 0.95 18.95
N ALA A 264 23.77 1.42 19.54
CA ALA A 264 24.97 0.61 19.68
C ALA A 264 24.75 -0.59 20.63
N THR A 265 25.00 -1.81 20.16
CA THR A 265 24.80 -3.05 20.95
C THR A 265 25.73 -3.15 22.17
N GLY A 266 26.86 -2.43 22.18
CA GLY A 266 27.76 -2.32 23.33
C GLY A 266 27.10 -1.72 24.57
N LEU A 267 26.06 -0.91 24.40
CA LEU A 267 25.31 -0.27 25.49
C LEU A 267 24.60 -1.29 26.39
N ALA A 268 24.27 -2.48 25.88
CA ALA A 268 23.70 -3.57 26.69
C ALA A 268 24.67 -4.02 27.80
N MET A 269 25.98 -4.05 27.52
CA MET A 269 26.99 -4.40 28.53
C MET A 269 27.07 -3.35 29.63
N GLU A 270 26.93 -2.08 29.28
CA GLU A 270 26.94 -0.98 30.24
C GLU A 270 25.76 -1.02 31.21
N ILE A 271 24.59 -1.51 30.77
CA ILE A 271 23.45 -1.76 31.65
C ILE A 271 23.80 -2.82 32.70
N SER A 272 24.50 -3.90 32.33
CA SER A 272 24.94 -4.91 33.29
C SER A 272 25.95 -4.41 34.31
N GLN A 273 26.62 -3.30 34.02
CA GLN A 273 27.51 -2.59 34.93
C GLN A 273 26.76 -1.58 35.82
N GLY A 274 25.43 -1.50 35.72
CA GLY A 274 24.59 -0.63 36.54
C GLY A 274 24.47 0.82 36.06
N LYS A 275 24.96 1.16 34.86
CA LYS A 275 24.89 2.53 34.34
C LYS A 275 23.47 2.87 33.85
N SER A 276 22.94 4.03 34.25
CA SER A 276 21.60 4.51 33.85
C SER A 276 21.55 5.11 32.45
N GLY A 277 22.64 5.73 31.96
CA GLY A 277 22.69 6.42 30.67
C GLY A 277 22.18 5.60 29.46
N PRO A 278 22.62 4.34 29.27
CA PRO A 278 22.08 3.46 28.24
C PRO A 278 20.56 3.23 28.33
N VAL A 279 20.01 3.18 29.55
CA VAL A 279 18.58 3.00 29.78
C VAL A 279 17.82 4.28 29.42
N GLU A 280 18.32 5.45 29.81
CA GLU A 280 17.73 6.74 29.45
C GLU A 280 17.72 6.97 27.92
N GLN A 281 18.83 6.63 27.25
CA GLN A 281 18.92 6.69 25.79
C GLN A 281 17.91 5.75 25.13
N LEU A 282 17.79 4.51 25.61
CA LEU A 282 16.80 3.56 25.11
C LEU A 282 15.37 4.09 25.29
N GLN A 283 15.02 4.62 26.46
CA GLN A 283 13.69 5.16 26.75
C GLN A 283 13.36 6.37 25.86
N THR A 284 14.34 7.25 25.62
CA THR A 284 14.19 8.40 24.72
C THR A 284 13.91 7.93 23.28
N THR A 285 14.70 6.98 22.77
CA THR A 285 14.49 6.42 21.43
C THR A 285 13.15 5.72 21.30
N ILE A 286 12.73 4.95 22.32
CA ILE A 286 11.42 4.31 22.36
C ILE A 286 10.30 5.36 22.28
N ALA A 287 10.38 6.45 23.04
CA ALA A 287 9.37 7.51 23.02
C ALA A 287 9.20 8.11 21.62
N VAL A 288 10.33 8.40 20.93
CA VAL A 288 10.31 8.89 19.54
C VAL A 288 9.62 7.89 18.61
N PHE A 289 10.02 6.62 18.65
CA PHE A 289 9.38 5.60 17.79
C PHE A 289 7.90 5.40 18.08
N VAL A 290 7.48 5.44 19.34
CA VAL A 290 6.06 5.33 19.71
C VAL A 290 5.26 6.50 19.14
N GLU A 291 5.75 7.74 19.27
CA GLU A 291 5.11 8.92 18.71
C GLU A 291 4.97 8.82 17.18
N GLU A 292 6.06 8.42 16.51
CA GLU A 292 6.08 8.22 15.06
C GLU A 292 5.13 7.11 14.59
N LEU A 293 5.06 5.99 15.32
CA LEU A 293 4.13 4.90 15.04
C LEU A 293 2.67 5.35 15.21
N VAL A 294 2.35 6.12 16.25
CA VAL A 294 1.00 6.68 16.45
C VAL A 294 0.60 7.56 15.26
N MET A 295 1.49 8.47 14.85
CA MET A 295 1.24 9.33 13.69
C MET A 295 1.09 8.53 12.39
N ALA A 296 1.95 7.52 12.16
CA ALA A 296 1.89 6.68 10.97
C ALA A 296 0.63 5.80 10.91
N VAL A 297 0.19 5.24 12.05
CA VAL A 297 -1.06 4.47 12.17
C VAL A 297 -2.28 5.33 11.85
N GLN A 298 -2.33 6.56 12.38
CA GLN A 298 -3.42 7.49 12.04
C GLN A 298 -3.42 7.83 10.55
N LYS A 299 -2.24 8.09 9.97
CA LYS A 299 -2.12 8.45 8.56
C LYS A 299 -2.47 7.32 7.61
N ILE A 300 -2.00 6.09 7.89
CA ILE A 300 -2.37 4.94 7.07
C ILE A 300 -3.87 4.66 7.17
N GLN A 301 -4.49 4.93 8.33
CA GLN A 301 -5.94 4.81 8.52
C GLN A 301 -6.74 5.82 7.70
N THR A 302 -6.30 7.07 7.63
CA THR A 302 -6.94 8.09 6.76
C THR A 302 -6.63 7.89 5.28
N GLY A 303 -5.65 7.03 4.96
CA GLY A 303 -5.11 6.87 3.62
C GLY A 303 -4.01 7.88 3.29
N ILE A 304 -3.23 7.55 2.26
CA ILE A 304 -2.17 8.39 1.71
C ILE A 304 -2.61 8.78 0.29
N PRO A 305 -3.44 9.83 0.14
CA PRO A 305 -3.99 10.20 -1.15
C PRO A 305 -2.92 10.85 -2.04
N PHE A 306 -2.85 10.40 -3.28
CA PHE A 306 -2.03 10.98 -4.33
C PHE A 306 -2.80 10.96 -5.65
N TRP A 307 -2.88 12.10 -6.32
CA TRP A 307 -3.53 12.26 -7.63
C TRP A 307 -4.96 11.68 -7.70
N GLY A 308 -5.74 11.87 -6.62
CA GLY A 308 -7.14 11.43 -6.53
C GLY A 308 -7.36 9.96 -6.16
N LYS A 309 -6.30 9.19 -5.89
CA LYS A 309 -6.40 7.79 -5.40
C LYS A 309 -5.54 7.58 -4.16
N ASN A 310 -5.85 6.57 -3.37
CA ASN A 310 -5.00 6.15 -2.26
C ASN A 310 -3.82 5.32 -2.80
N LEU A 311 -2.61 5.57 -2.30
CA LEU A 311 -1.41 4.87 -2.75
C LEU A 311 -1.36 3.39 -2.33
N LEU A 312 -1.97 3.08 -1.19
CA LEU A 312 -2.00 1.72 -0.64
C LEU A 312 -3.40 1.11 -0.85
N PRO A 313 -3.48 -0.16 -1.26
CA PRO A 313 -4.73 -0.89 -1.30
C PRO A 313 -5.23 -1.20 0.13
N GLU A 314 -6.51 -1.51 0.26
CA GLU A 314 -7.21 -1.56 1.55
C GLU A 314 -6.72 -2.71 2.45
N ASP A 315 -6.36 -3.85 1.85
CA ASP A 315 -5.76 -5.01 2.50
C ASP A 315 -4.35 -4.71 3.04
N GLU A 316 -3.51 -4.02 2.27
CA GLU A 316 -2.21 -3.54 2.73
C GLU A 316 -2.35 -2.56 3.90
N ILE A 317 -3.33 -1.64 3.85
CA ILE A 317 -3.58 -0.69 4.94
C ILE A 317 -3.88 -1.44 6.25
N ILE A 318 -4.73 -2.46 6.21
CA ILE A 318 -5.08 -3.26 7.39
C ILE A 318 -3.86 -4.01 7.93
N SER A 319 -3.14 -4.73 7.06
CA SER A 319 -1.96 -5.52 7.43
C SER A 319 -0.83 -4.65 8.00
N ASN A 320 -0.53 -3.53 7.35
CA ASN A 320 0.53 -2.61 7.77
C ASN A 320 0.16 -1.90 9.08
N ARG A 321 -1.12 -1.56 9.28
CA ARG A 321 -1.60 -1.03 10.56
C ARG A 321 -1.37 -2.02 11.69
N GLN A 322 -1.81 -3.27 11.53
CA GLN A 322 -1.66 -4.30 12.56
C GLN A 322 -0.19 -4.52 12.96
N LYS A 323 0.73 -4.54 11.98
CA LYS A 323 2.17 -4.65 12.26
C LYS A 323 2.69 -3.45 13.06
N MET A 324 2.35 -2.22 12.66
CA MET A 324 2.77 -1.01 13.38
C MET A 324 2.15 -0.92 14.78
N GLU A 325 0.88 -1.27 14.96
CA GLU A 325 0.21 -1.31 16.26
C GLU A 325 0.82 -2.37 17.19
N GLY A 326 1.15 -3.55 16.66
CA GLY A 326 1.87 -4.59 17.39
C GLY A 326 3.23 -4.12 17.90
N THR A 327 4.03 -3.50 17.01
CA THR A 327 5.32 -2.92 17.38
C THR A 327 5.18 -1.76 18.36
N LYS A 328 4.19 -0.88 18.18
CA LYS A 328 3.90 0.21 19.11
C LYS A 328 3.63 -0.32 20.52
N THR A 329 2.70 -1.27 20.64
CA THR A 329 2.32 -1.89 21.92
C THR A 329 3.51 -2.58 22.59
N PHE A 330 4.34 -3.26 21.78
CA PHE A 330 5.59 -3.85 22.25
C PHE A 330 6.55 -2.79 22.82
N LEU A 331 6.80 -1.70 22.10
CA LEU A 331 7.69 -0.62 22.56
C LEU A 331 7.15 0.08 23.82
N GLU A 332 5.84 0.34 23.90
CA GLU A 332 5.18 0.87 25.11
C GLU A 332 5.39 -0.06 26.31
N SER A 333 5.31 -1.38 26.11
CA SER A 333 5.53 -2.35 27.18
C SER A 333 6.97 -2.37 27.73
N ILE A 334 7.95 -1.92 26.93
CA ILE A 334 9.34 -1.81 27.35
C ILE A 334 9.56 -0.62 28.29
N GLN A 335 8.69 0.40 28.25
CA GLN A 335 8.82 1.59 29.09
C GLN A 335 8.75 1.28 30.59
N ALA A 336 8.19 0.14 30.99
CA ALA A 336 8.22 -0.36 32.36
C ALA A 336 9.66 -0.65 32.87
N PHE A 337 10.60 -0.98 31.98
CA PHE A 337 12.00 -1.29 32.29
C PHE A 337 12.89 -0.03 32.21
N ASN A 338 12.63 0.95 33.07
CA ASN A 338 13.25 2.27 33.00
C ASN A 338 14.46 2.49 33.94
N THR A 339 15.00 1.43 34.56
CA THR A 339 16.24 1.50 35.33
C THR A 339 17.10 0.26 35.09
N PRO A 340 18.43 0.31 35.33
CA PRO A 340 19.30 -0.87 35.19
C PRO A 340 18.83 -2.04 36.06
N GLY A 341 18.36 -1.75 37.28
CA GLY A 341 17.80 -2.77 38.17
C GLY A 341 16.50 -3.39 37.67
N LYS A 342 15.66 -2.64 36.94
CA LYS A 342 14.47 -3.21 36.30
C LYS A 342 14.82 -4.03 35.06
N MET A 343 15.89 -3.67 34.33
CA MET A 343 16.36 -4.40 33.16
C MET A 343 16.81 -5.83 33.48
N THR A 344 17.17 -6.15 34.72
CA THR A 344 17.45 -7.54 35.12
C THR A 344 16.22 -8.44 35.03
N ASN A 345 15.01 -7.86 35.01
CA ASN A 345 13.74 -8.57 34.87
C ASN A 345 13.18 -8.48 33.45
N PHE A 346 13.98 -8.04 32.47
CA PHE A 346 13.56 -7.93 31.08
C PHE A 346 13.15 -9.32 30.55
N LYS A 347 11.89 -9.42 30.15
CA LYS A 347 11.19 -10.70 29.95
C LYS A 347 11.14 -11.17 28.48
N TYR A 348 11.48 -10.30 27.54
CA TYR A 348 11.38 -10.59 26.12
C TYR A 348 12.61 -11.32 25.60
N SER A 349 12.39 -12.30 24.73
CA SER A 349 13.43 -13.05 24.02
C SER A 349 13.96 -12.31 22.81
N GLU A 350 15.14 -12.71 22.31
CA GLU A 350 15.69 -12.17 21.06
C GLU A 350 14.76 -12.36 19.85
N ILE A 351 14.03 -13.48 19.80
CA ILE A 351 13.10 -13.79 18.71
C ILE A 351 11.91 -12.82 18.75
N GLU A 352 11.31 -12.62 19.92
CA GLU A 352 10.18 -11.68 20.09
C GLU A 352 10.55 -10.25 19.68
N ILE A 353 11.78 -9.82 20.00
CA ILE A 353 12.30 -8.51 19.61
C ILE A 353 12.48 -8.44 18.09
N ARG A 354 13.18 -9.42 17.48
CA ARG A 354 13.46 -9.41 16.04
C ARG A 354 12.18 -9.44 15.21
N ASN A 355 11.12 -10.10 15.69
CA ASN A 355 9.81 -10.13 15.03
C ASN A 355 9.16 -8.74 14.90
N GLN A 356 9.60 -7.73 15.67
CA GLN A 356 9.10 -6.36 15.57
C GLN A 356 9.73 -5.56 14.42
N GLY A 357 10.79 -6.07 13.80
CA GLY A 357 11.45 -5.40 12.67
C GLY A 357 10.50 -5.09 11.51
N GLY A 358 9.49 -5.93 11.29
CA GLY A 358 8.48 -5.72 10.26
C GLY A 358 7.67 -4.43 10.47
N GLY A 359 7.29 -4.09 11.70
CA GLY A 359 6.53 -2.87 11.99
C GLY A 359 7.36 -1.59 11.78
N LEU A 360 8.64 -1.61 12.17
CA LEU A 360 9.56 -0.48 11.94
C LEU A 360 9.90 -0.30 10.46
N ALA A 361 10.01 -1.39 9.69
CA ALA A 361 10.19 -1.31 8.25
C ALA A 361 8.98 -0.65 7.56
N VAL A 362 7.76 -1.02 7.96
CA VAL A 362 6.52 -0.39 7.49
C VAL A 362 6.47 1.09 7.88
N LEU A 363 6.85 1.46 9.10
CA LEU A 363 6.93 2.86 9.53
C LEU A 363 7.83 3.69 8.59
N LYS A 364 9.01 3.17 8.28
CA LYS A 364 9.96 3.82 7.37
C LYS A 364 9.38 3.99 5.97
N GLU A 365 8.67 2.98 5.48
CA GLU A 365 7.98 3.03 4.19
C GLU A 365 6.87 4.08 4.15
N VAL A 366 5.99 4.12 5.17
CA VAL A 366 4.90 5.10 5.27
C VAL A 366 5.46 6.53 5.27
N LYS A 367 6.54 6.78 6.02
CA LYS A 367 7.23 8.08 6.01
C LYS A 367 7.80 8.44 4.64
N ALA A 368 8.40 7.48 3.94
CA ALA A 368 8.93 7.70 2.59
C ALA A 368 7.81 8.07 1.61
N LEU A 369 6.67 7.36 1.65
CA LEU A 369 5.49 7.67 0.82
C LEU A 369 4.93 9.06 1.14
N GLN A 370 4.85 9.44 2.42
CA GLN A 370 4.45 10.79 2.81
C GLN A 370 5.36 11.87 2.27
N GLY A 371 6.68 11.64 2.32
CA GLY A 371 7.67 12.53 1.69
C GLY A 371 7.38 12.69 0.20
N ILE A 372 7.21 11.59 -0.53
CA ILE A 372 6.89 11.62 -1.97
C ILE A 372 5.59 12.39 -2.25
N VAL A 373 4.53 12.20 -1.46
CA VAL A 373 3.28 12.94 -1.62
C VAL A 373 3.46 14.43 -1.31
N GLY A 374 4.22 14.77 -0.27
CA GLY A 374 4.54 16.17 0.05
C GLY A 374 5.28 16.87 -1.09
N ASP A 375 6.22 16.17 -1.71
CA ASP A 375 7.09 16.71 -2.75
C ASP A 375 6.43 16.78 -4.13
N LEU A 376 5.53 15.85 -4.46
CA LEU A 376 4.90 15.73 -5.77
C LEU A 376 3.42 16.17 -5.80
N GLY A 377 2.80 16.33 -4.63
CA GLY A 377 1.35 16.51 -4.49
C GLY A 377 0.82 17.80 -5.10
N SER A 378 1.57 18.90 -4.99
CA SER A 378 1.19 20.19 -5.59
C SER A 378 1.11 20.09 -7.12
N LEU A 379 2.09 19.44 -7.75
CA LEU A 379 2.15 19.25 -9.18
C LEU A 379 1.07 18.26 -9.67
N ALA A 380 0.82 17.19 -8.93
CA ALA A 380 -0.28 16.28 -9.22
C ALA A 380 -1.65 16.98 -9.13
N SER A 381 -1.86 17.84 -8.13
CA SER A 381 -3.08 18.63 -7.98
C SER A 381 -3.24 19.66 -9.11
N TYR A 382 -2.16 20.33 -9.50
CA TYR A 382 -2.12 21.21 -10.66
C TYR A 382 -2.59 20.47 -11.92
N LEU A 383 -2.04 19.27 -12.17
CA LEU A 383 -2.38 18.47 -13.35
C LEU A 383 -3.82 17.96 -13.33
N ALA A 384 -4.37 17.62 -12.15
CA ALA A 384 -5.76 17.24 -12.01
C ALA A 384 -6.72 18.41 -12.32
N GLN A 385 -6.38 19.63 -11.89
CA GLN A 385 -7.15 20.83 -12.25
C GLN A 385 -7.03 21.14 -13.74
N ALA A 386 -5.81 21.02 -14.30
CA ALA A 386 -5.53 21.20 -15.72
C ALA A 386 -6.37 20.27 -16.62
N GLU A 387 -6.55 19.01 -16.21
CA GLU A 387 -7.42 18.03 -16.91
C GLU A 387 -8.86 18.54 -17.07
N ALA A 388 -9.42 19.16 -16.04
CA ALA A 388 -10.82 19.63 -16.06
C ALA A 388 -11.06 20.85 -16.97
N TYR A 389 -10.00 21.55 -17.38
CA TYR A 389 -10.12 22.78 -18.18
C TYR A 389 -9.94 22.57 -19.69
N LEU A 390 -9.45 21.41 -20.11
CA LEU A 390 -9.32 21.08 -21.53
C LEU A 390 -10.56 20.35 -22.06
N PRO A 391 -10.87 20.49 -23.36
CA PRO A 391 -12.01 19.79 -23.96
C PRO A 391 -11.77 18.28 -24.02
N ASP A 392 -12.84 17.52 -23.96
CA ASP A 392 -12.80 16.07 -24.15
C ASP A 392 -12.19 15.70 -25.50
N GLY A 393 -11.46 14.57 -25.53
CA GLY A 393 -10.75 14.10 -26.73
C GLY A 393 -9.43 14.81 -27.04
N CYS A 394 -9.00 15.78 -26.23
CA CYS A 394 -7.67 16.37 -26.36
C CYS A 394 -6.56 15.31 -26.15
N ALA A 395 -5.59 15.24 -27.07
CA ALA A 395 -4.48 14.27 -27.01
C ALA A 395 -3.67 14.36 -25.71
N TRP A 396 -3.53 15.56 -25.13
CA TRP A 396 -2.86 15.74 -23.85
C TRP A 396 -3.59 15.03 -22.71
N ILE A 397 -4.94 15.06 -22.68
CA ILE A 397 -5.74 14.37 -21.66
C ILE A 397 -5.48 12.86 -21.71
N SER A 398 -5.47 12.27 -22.91
CA SER A 398 -5.16 10.84 -23.07
C SER A 398 -3.76 10.50 -22.55
N LYS A 399 -2.74 11.29 -22.89
CA LYS A 399 -1.37 11.12 -22.38
C LYS A 399 -1.30 11.25 -20.86
N MET A 400 -2.01 12.23 -20.29
CA MET A 400 -2.08 12.45 -18.84
C MET A 400 -2.70 11.26 -18.13
N LYS A 401 -3.84 10.74 -18.61
CA LYS A 401 -4.52 9.57 -18.05
C LYS A 401 -3.63 8.33 -18.05
N THR A 402 -3.01 8.02 -19.18
CA THR A 402 -2.07 6.88 -19.29
C THR A 402 -0.87 7.03 -18.35
N THR A 403 -0.32 8.25 -18.25
CA THR A 403 0.83 8.51 -17.36
C THR A 403 0.43 8.41 -15.89
N ARG A 404 -0.74 8.93 -15.51
CA ARG A 404 -1.33 8.80 -14.16
C ARG A 404 -1.50 7.34 -13.78
N GLU A 405 -2.08 6.53 -14.66
CA GLU A 405 -2.28 5.09 -14.42
C GLU A 405 -0.94 4.36 -14.25
N ALA A 406 0.04 4.64 -15.09
CA ALA A 406 1.37 4.03 -14.97
C ALA A 406 2.10 4.42 -13.67
N ILE A 407 2.01 5.69 -13.25
CA ILE A 407 2.60 6.16 -11.99
C ILE A 407 1.91 5.49 -10.80
N LEU A 408 0.57 5.47 -10.77
CA LEU A 408 -0.18 4.84 -9.68
C LEU A 408 0.08 3.33 -9.61
N ALA A 409 0.17 2.64 -10.75
CA ALA A 409 0.57 1.24 -10.81
C ALA A 409 1.98 1.01 -10.24
N GLY A 410 2.92 1.94 -10.49
CA GLY A 410 4.26 1.90 -9.92
C GLY A 410 4.29 2.00 -8.39
N PHE A 411 3.33 2.70 -7.77
CA PHE A 411 3.20 2.75 -6.31
C PHE A 411 2.66 1.45 -5.69
N HIS A 412 2.08 0.55 -6.48
CA HIS A 412 1.67 -0.78 -6.02
C HIS A 412 2.82 -1.80 -5.96
N ASP A 413 4.03 -1.43 -6.39
CA ASP A 413 5.23 -2.26 -6.27
C ASP A 413 6.03 -1.88 -5.01
N PRO A 414 6.01 -2.67 -3.92
CA PRO A 414 6.68 -2.34 -2.67
C PRO A 414 8.20 -2.21 -2.79
N GLU A 415 8.82 -2.91 -3.74
CA GLU A 415 10.28 -2.88 -3.92
C GLU A 415 10.75 -1.58 -4.59
N LYS A 416 9.86 -0.93 -5.35
CA LYS A 416 10.19 0.27 -6.15
C LYS A 416 9.61 1.55 -5.57
N ARG A 417 8.44 1.52 -4.94
CA ARG A 417 7.64 2.72 -4.59
C ARG A 417 8.32 3.71 -3.66
N THR A 418 9.32 3.29 -2.89
CA THR A 418 10.10 4.14 -1.97
C THR A 418 11.49 4.50 -2.48
N LYS A 419 11.87 4.04 -3.68
CA LYS A 419 13.21 4.25 -4.25
C LYS A 419 13.38 5.68 -4.78
N PRO A 420 14.55 6.32 -4.58
CA PRO A 420 14.83 7.65 -5.11
C PRO A 420 14.66 7.74 -6.64
N GLU A 421 15.05 6.70 -7.36
CA GLU A 421 14.97 6.65 -8.83
C GLU A 421 13.51 6.68 -9.31
N PHE A 422 12.61 5.97 -8.62
CA PHE A 422 11.18 5.99 -8.92
C PHE A 422 10.63 7.41 -8.74
N ARG A 423 10.93 8.02 -7.59
CA ARG A 423 10.52 9.40 -7.27
C ARG A 423 11.02 10.41 -8.31
N GLN A 424 12.28 10.33 -8.72
CA GLN A 424 12.87 11.24 -9.71
C GLN A 424 12.20 11.08 -11.08
N LYS A 425 11.96 9.84 -11.50
CA LYS A 425 11.26 9.54 -12.76
C LYS A 425 9.82 10.07 -12.73
N THR A 426 9.10 9.87 -11.63
CA THR A 426 7.75 10.43 -11.46
C THR A 426 7.77 11.95 -11.57
N LEU A 427 8.68 12.64 -10.87
CA LEU A 427 8.79 14.09 -10.95
C LEU A 427 9.04 14.56 -12.39
N GLN A 428 9.95 13.91 -13.12
CA GLN A 428 10.21 14.22 -14.52
C GLN A 428 8.94 14.08 -15.38
N GLN A 429 8.22 12.96 -15.25
CA GLN A 429 6.99 12.72 -15.99
C GLN A 429 5.90 13.77 -15.69
N LEU A 430 5.75 14.15 -14.43
CA LEU A 430 4.79 15.19 -14.03
C LEU A 430 5.17 16.57 -14.63
N ASN A 431 6.45 16.93 -14.62
CA ASN A 431 6.94 18.17 -15.23
C ASN A 431 6.75 18.18 -16.76
N GLU A 432 7.00 17.05 -17.44
CA GLU A 432 6.74 16.90 -18.87
C GLU A 432 5.26 17.06 -19.19
N LEU A 433 4.37 16.51 -18.36
CA LEU A 433 2.92 16.73 -18.49
C LEU A 433 2.55 18.19 -18.28
N GLN A 434 3.12 18.86 -17.27
CA GLN A 434 2.86 20.28 -17.01
C GLN A 434 3.28 21.13 -18.21
N GLN A 435 4.49 20.92 -18.75
CA GLN A 435 4.94 21.65 -19.93
C GLN A 435 4.04 21.39 -21.15
N GLY A 436 3.69 20.13 -21.41
CA GLY A 436 2.76 19.77 -22.49
C GLY A 436 1.38 20.41 -22.34
N TYR A 437 0.90 20.56 -21.10
CA TYR A 437 -0.35 21.27 -20.82
C TYR A 437 -0.22 22.75 -21.18
N MET A 438 0.85 23.39 -20.72
CA MET A 438 1.08 24.82 -20.93
C MET A 438 1.15 25.15 -22.43
N ASP A 439 1.79 24.29 -23.24
CA ASP A 439 1.82 24.43 -24.70
C ASP A 439 0.42 24.29 -25.32
N THR A 440 -0.32 23.26 -24.91
CA THR A 440 -1.67 23.00 -25.42
C THR A 440 -2.62 24.16 -25.08
N TYR A 441 -2.62 24.59 -23.83
CA TYR A 441 -3.45 25.70 -23.35
C TYR A 441 -3.06 27.01 -24.03
N ALA A 442 -1.76 27.33 -24.15
CA ALA A 442 -1.31 28.56 -24.81
C ALA A 442 -1.75 28.61 -26.28
N SER A 443 -1.67 27.48 -27.00
CA SER A 443 -2.16 27.39 -28.38
C SER A 443 -3.66 27.63 -28.49
N MET A 444 -4.46 27.03 -27.59
CA MET A 444 -5.90 27.26 -27.55
C MET A 444 -6.24 28.70 -27.17
N HIS A 445 -5.52 29.29 -26.20
CA HIS A 445 -5.70 30.67 -25.78
C HIS A 445 -5.42 31.64 -26.93
N GLN A 446 -4.31 31.44 -27.66
CA GLN A 446 -3.97 32.26 -28.82
C GLN A 446 -5.05 32.18 -29.93
N LYS A 447 -5.69 31.02 -30.10
CA LYS A 447 -6.82 30.88 -31.03
C LYS A 447 -8.10 31.54 -30.52
N ALA A 448 -8.28 31.68 -29.21
CA ALA A 448 -9.51 32.15 -28.59
C ALA A 448 -9.55 33.66 -28.31
N ARG A 449 -8.39 34.28 -28.05
CA ARG A 449 -8.28 35.63 -27.50
C ARG A 449 -7.57 36.58 -28.45
N LEU A 450 -8.08 37.81 -28.53
CA LEU A 450 -7.49 38.86 -29.35
C LEU A 450 -6.13 39.28 -28.76
N GLY A 451 -5.11 39.30 -29.61
CA GLY A 451 -3.88 40.04 -29.35
C GLY A 451 -4.08 41.54 -29.55
N VAL A 452 -3.03 42.34 -29.29
CA VAL A 452 -3.08 43.80 -29.40
C VAL A 452 -3.53 44.26 -30.80
N ASN A 453 -3.00 43.64 -31.85
CA ASN A 453 -3.34 43.99 -33.24
C ASN A 453 -4.79 43.68 -33.59
N ASP A 454 -5.29 42.50 -33.19
CA ASP A 454 -6.68 42.11 -33.47
C ASP A 454 -7.69 42.88 -32.60
N ASP A 455 -7.31 43.30 -31.38
CA ASP A 455 -8.14 44.19 -30.56
C ASP A 455 -8.27 45.59 -31.17
N ASN A 456 -7.19 46.11 -31.75
CA ASN A 456 -7.24 47.37 -32.51
C ASN A 456 -8.15 47.26 -33.74
N ARG A 457 -8.08 46.14 -34.48
CA ARG A 457 -9.01 45.86 -35.59
C ARG A 457 -10.46 45.78 -35.12
N LYS A 458 -10.73 45.08 -34.00
CA LYS A 458 -12.07 45.05 -33.38
C LYS A 458 -12.58 46.46 -33.04
N LYS A 459 -11.74 47.29 -32.43
CA LYS A 459 -12.09 48.69 -32.08
C LYS A 459 -12.40 49.52 -33.33
N ALA A 460 -11.60 49.36 -34.38
CA ALA A 460 -11.85 50.01 -35.66
C ALA A 460 -13.20 49.59 -36.25
N LEU A 461 -13.49 48.28 -36.26
CA LEU A 461 -14.76 47.73 -36.75
C LEU A 461 -15.98 48.18 -35.90
N ALA A 462 -15.80 48.30 -34.58
CA ALA A 462 -16.85 48.78 -33.68
C ALA A 462 -17.17 50.28 -33.87
N GLY A 463 -16.20 51.06 -34.33
CA GLY A 463 -16.34 52.47 -34.67
C GLY A 463 -16.49 52.76 -36.17
N ASP A 464 -16.73 51.73 -37.00
CA ASP A 464 -16.88 51.86 -38.45
C ASP A 464 -18.13 52.69 -38.78
N ASP A 465 -17.98 53.69 -39.65
CA ASP A 465 -19.05 54.60 -40.07
C ASP A 465 -20.25 53.85 -40.68
N ARG A 466 -20.01 52.72 -41.35
CA ARG A 466 -21.07 51.87 -41.90
C ARG A 466 -21.95 51.29 -40.81
N LEU A 467 -21.38 50.95 -39.66
CA LEU A 467 -22.13 50.46 -38.52
C LEU A 467 -23.05 51.55 -37.94
N GLU A 468 -22.58 52.79 -37.89
CA GLU A 468 -23.41 53.95 -37.48
C GLU A 468 -24.56 54.21 -38.47
N LYS A 469 -24.29 54.10 -39.77
CA LYS A 469 -25.33 54.19 -40.81
C LYS A 469 -26.38 53.10 -40.64
N LEU A 470 -25.96 51.85 -40.46
CA LEU A 470 -26.86 50.71 -40.23
C LEU A 470 -27.70 50.89 -38.96
N LYS A 471 -27.12 51.40 -37.86
CA LYS A 471 -27.88 51.71 -36.62
C LYS A 471 -29.00 52.70 -36.86
N LYS A 472 -28.75 53.77 -37.63
CA LYS A 472 -29.78 54.75 -37.99
C LYS A 472 -30.86 54.14 -38.89
N LEU A 473 -30.47 53.34 -39.87
CA LEU A 473 -31.40 52.65 -40.78
C LEU A 473 -32.24 51.59 -40.06
N ALA A 474 -31.74 50.96 -39.00
CA ALA A 474 -32.47 49.96 -38.23
C ALA A 474 -33.76 50.49 -37.58
N THR A 475 -33.93 51.82 -37.53
CA THR A 475 -35.18 52.48 -37.09
C THR A 475 -36.28 52.49 -38.16
N ILE A 476 -36.00 52.01 -39.37
CA ILE A 476 -36.97 51.86 -40.46
C ILE A 476 -37.53 50.44 -40.36
N GLY A 477 -38.85 50.31 -40.25
CA GLY A 477 -39.51 49.03 -39.96
C GLY A 477 -39.30 47.91 -40.99
N THR A 478 -38.86 48.23 -42.20
CA THR A 478 -38.52 47.26 -43.25
C THR A 478 -37.11 46.67 -43.11
N MET A 479 -36.26 47.23 -42.24
CA MET A 479 -34.90 46.73 -42.03
C MET A 479 -34.89 45.62 -40.97
N HIS A 480 -34.13 44.55 -41.22
CA HIS A 480 -34.01 43.41 -40.31
C HIS A 480 -33.04 43.71 -39.14
N ALA A 481 -33.45 44.58 -38.21
CA ALA A 481 -32.63 45.01 -37.07
C ALA A 481 -31.99 43.84 -36.27
N GLY A 482 -32.62 42.66 -36.26
CA GLY A 482 -32.05 41.45 -35.66
C GLY A 482 -30.70 41.01 -36.24
N GLN A 483 -30.45 41.20 -37.56
CA GLN A 483 -29.16 40.89 -38.17
C GLN A 483 -28.04 41.81 -37.65
N LEU A 484 -28.34 43.09 -37.45
CA LEU A 484 -27.42 44.07 -36.89
C LEU A 484 -27.12 43.77 -35.41
N VAL A 485 -28.15 43.38 -34.64
CA VAL A 485 -27.98 42.97 -33.24
C VAL A 485 -27.13 41.71 -33.12
N ASP A 486 -27.36 40.69 -33.97
CA ASP A 486 -26.52 39.50 -34.02
C ASP A 486 -25.06 39.84 -34.34
N PHE A 487 -24.83 40.68 -35.34
CA PHE A 487 -23.50 41.17 -35.70
C PHE A 487 -22.80 41.85 -34.51
N GLN A 488 -23.47 42.79 -33.85
CA GLN A 488 -22.94 43.51 -32.69
C GLN A 488 -22.63 42.57 -31.52
N ASN A 489 -23.50 41.60 -31.24
CA ASN A 489 -23.27 40.59 -30.22
C ASN A 489 -22.05 39.72 -30.54
N ARG A 490 -21.93 39.26 -31.80
CA ARG A 490 -20.77 38.48 -32.27
C ARG A 490 -19.46 39.27 -32.15
N LEU A 491 -19.47 40.56 -32.47
CA LEU A 491 -18.32 41.46 -32.32
C LEU A 491 -17.97 41.67 -30.83
N ALA A 492 -18.97 41.95 -29.99
CA ALA A 492 -18.80 42.15 -28.56
C ALA A 492 -18.17 40.93 -27.87
N ASN A 493 -18.60 39.72 -28.25
CA ASN A 493 -18.13 38.44 -27.69
C ASN A 493 -16.66 38.10 -27.98
N LEU A 494 -15.98 38.82 -28.88
CA LEU A 494 -14.54 38.63 -29.07
C LEU A 494 -13.75 39.21 -27.89
N THR A 495 -13.09 38.37 -27.10
CA THR A 495 -12.45 38.78 -25.85
C THR A 495 -10.95 39.03 -26.04
N PRO A 496 -10.40 40.19 -25.61
CA PRO A 496 -8.96 40.45 -25.65
C PRO A 496 -8.22 39.83 -24.46
N CYS A 497 -7.00 39.37 -24.69
CA CYS A 497 -6.07 38.98 -23.62
C CYS A 497 -4.63 38.99 -24.16
N TYR A 498 -3.92 40.10 -23.96
CA TYR A 498 -2.54 40.29 -24.42
C TYR A 498 -1.49 40.24 -23.30
N SER A 499 -1.92 40.21 -22.03
CA SER A 499 -1.02 40.09 -20.87
C SER A 499 -0.60 38.66 -20.56
N PHE A 500 -1.24 37.67 -21.18
CA PHE A 500 -0.95 36.26 -20.95
C PHE A 500 0.46 35.87 -21.43
N MET A 501 1.23 35.27 -20.54
CA MET A 501 2.48 34.60 -20.84
C MET A 501 2.41 33.13 -20.45
N LYS A 502 3.04 32.24 -21.23
CA LYS A 502 3.07 30.80 -20.94
C LYS A 502 3.52 30.51 -19.50
N LYS A 503 4.50 31.25 -18.98
CA LYS A 503 5.04 31.11 -17.61
C LYS A 503 4.02 31.37 -16.49
N ASP A 504 2.96 32.14 -16.77
CA ASP A 504 1.90 32.41 -15.79
C ASP A 504 1.19 31.12 -15.38
N LEU A 505 1.23 30.12 -16.26
CA LEU A 505 0.67 28.80 -16.02
C LEU A 505 1.49 27.94 -15.04
N ASN A 506 2.70 28.35 -14.64
CA ASN A 506 3.47 27.54 -13.67
C ASN A 506 2.78 27.46 -12.30
N ALA A 507 2.08 28.53 -11.90
CA ALA A 507 1.43 28.63 -10.59
C ALA A 507 -0.04 28.21 -10.62
N THR A 508 -0.74 28.45 -11.72
CA THR A 508 -2.17 28.15 -11.88
C THR A 508 -2.46 27.67 -13.29
N PRO A 509 -3.27 26.61 -13.49
CA PRO A 509 -3.55 26.08 -14.83
C PRO A 509 -4.40 27.01 -15.70
N LEU A 510 -4.98 28.08 -15.16
CA LEU A 510 -5.77 29.04 -15.93
C LEU A 510 -5.01 30.34 -16.14
N CYS A 511 -5.26 31.01 -17.26
CA CYS A 511 -4.81 32.38 -17.47
C CYS A 511 -5.35 33.28 -16.33
N PRO A 512 -4.48 33.94 -15.54
CA PRO A 512 -4.93 34.78 -14.42
C PRO A 512 -5.60 36.08 -14.88
N HIS A 513 -5.47 36.45 -16.15
CA HIS A 513 -5.98 37.71 -16.69
C HIS A 513 -7.39 37.60 -17.27
N CYS A 514 -7.72 36.49 -17.92
CA CYS A 514 -9.01 36.31 -18.59
C CYS A 514 -9.77 35.05 -18.15
N THR A 515 -9.15 34.18 -17.33
CA THR A 515 -9.74 32.93 -16.81
C THR A 515 -10.29 32.00 -17.89
N PHE A 516 -9.71 32.05 -19.10
CA PHE A 516 -10.16 31.28 -20.26
C PHE A 516 -10.21 29.77 -19.96
N LYS A 517 -11.37 29.14 -20.20
CA LYS A 517 -11.59 27.71 -20.00
C LYS A 517 -11.91 27.04 -21.34
N PRO A 518 -10.93 26.40 -21.99
CA PRO A 518 -11.14 25.73 -23.27
C PRO A 518 -12.32 24.75 -23.30
N SER A 519 -12.58 24.02 -22.22
CA SER A 519 -13.70 23.06 -22.12
C SER A 519 -15.09 23.71 -22.15
N GLN A 520 -15.19 25.00 -21.82
CA GLN A 520 -16.47 25.72 -21.73
C GLN A 520 -16.72 26.65 -22.93
N GLU A 521 -15.70 26.87 -23.76
CA GLU A 521 -15.78 27.78 -24.90
C GLU A 521 -15.53 27.02 -26.21
N SER A 522 -16.57 26.91 -27.04
CA SER A 522 -16.43 26.33 -28.37
C SER A 522 -15.74 27.30 -29.32
N ILE A 523 -14.51 26.98 -29.73
CA ILE A 523 -13.74 27.79 -30.68
C ILE A 523 -13.86 27.15 -32.06
N ALA A 524 -14.85 27.60 -32.83
CA ALA A 524 -15.07 27.11 -34.20
C ALA A 524 -13.94 27.49 -35.17
N ALA A 525 -13.29 28.63 -34.96
CA ALA A 525 -12.19 29.13 -35.77
C ALA A 525 -11.28 30.06 -34.95
N PRO A 526 -9.99 30.21 -35.35
CA PRO A 526 -9.10 31.19 -34.75
C PRO A 526 -9.72 32.60 -34.75
N VAL A 527 -9.48 33.35 -33.68
CA VAL A 527 -10.08 34.66 -33.45
C VAL A 527 -9.83 35.65 -34.59
N GLY A 528 -8.64 35.61 -35.22
CA GLY A 528 -8.32 36.45 -36.37
C GLY A 528 -9.23 36.16 -37.58
N ASN A 529 -9.54 34.90 -37.85
CA ASN A 529 -10.45 34.51 -38.94
C ASN A 529 -11.90 34.90 -38.61
N ARG A 530 -12.30 34.77 -37.34
CA ARG A 530 -13.62 35.24 -36.89
C ARG A 530 -13.77 36.74 -37.06
N LEU A 531 -12.70 37.49 -36.80
CA LEU A 531 -12.67 38.94 -36.98
C LEU A 531 -12.72 39.32 -38.46
N SER A 532 -11.93 38.68 -39.32
CA SER A 532 -12.01 38.90 -40.78
C SER A 532 -13.40 38.58 -41.35
N LYS A 533 -14.05 37.51 -40.87
CA LYS A 533 -15.43 37.22 -41.26
C LYS A 533 -16.43 38.29 -40.81
N LEU A 534 -16.18 38.97 -39.67
CA LEU A 534 -17.01 40.10 -39.25
C LEU A 534 -16.74 41.35 -40.10
N GLU A 535 -15.50 41.55 -40.57
CA GLU A 535 -15.21 42.60 -41.54
C GLU A 535 -16.04 42.35 -42.83
N ASP A 536 -15.97 41.13 -43.40
CA ASP A 536 -16.75 40.75 -44.59
C ASP A 536 -18.28 40.79 -44.37
N ASP A 537 -18.74 40.36 -43.19
CA ASP A 537 -20.18 40.36 -42.85
C ASP A 537 -20.72 41.80 -42.75
N LEU A 538 -19.91 42.77 -42.30
CA LEU A 538 -20.31 44.19 -42.27
C LEU A 538 -20.46 44.75 -43.68
N ASP A 539 -19.50 44.46 -44.57
CA ASP A 539 -19.54 44.86 -45.98
C ASP A 539 -20.84 44.36 -46.63
N ARG A 540 -21.11 43.05 -46.46
CA ARG A 540 -22.32 42.42 -46.99
C ARG A 540 -23.59 43.01 -46.40
N LEU A 541 -23.66 43.19 -45.08
CA LEU A 541 -24.85 43.73 -44.42
C LEU A 541 -25.17 45.16 -44.90
N TYR A 542 -24.12 45.97 -45.09
CA TYR A 542 -24.23 47.31 -45.65
C TYR A 542 -24.80 47.31 -47.07
N ASP A 543 -24.27 46.44 -47.94
CA ASP A 543 -24.73 46.31 -49.32
C ASP A 543 -26.14 45.76 -49.41
N GLU A 544 -26.47 44.72 -48.62
CA GLU A 544 -27.80 44.11 -48.57
C GLU A 544 -28.87 45.13 -48.17
N TRP A 545 -28.62 45.94 -47.12
CA TRP A 545 -29.58 46.94 -46.65
C TRP A 545 -29.72 48.10 -47.63
N THR A 546 -28.61 48.54 -48.25
CA THR A 546 -28.65 49.55 -49.33
C THR A 546 -29.51 49.06 -50.48
N ASN A 547 -29.30 47.83 -50.96
CA ASN A 547 -30.07 47.25 -52.05
C ASN A 547 -31.54 47.02 -51.68
N THR A 548 -31.82 46.61 -50.43
CA THR A 548 -33.19 46.45 -49.92
C THR A 548 -33.94 47.78 -49.96
N LEU A 549 -33.30 48.86 -49.53
CA LEU A 549 -33.90 50.20 -49.61
C LEU A 549 -34.13 50.63 -51.06
N LEU A 550 -33.16 50.44 -51.94
CA LEU A 550 -33.31 50.75 -53.37
C LEU A 550 -34.49 49.98 -53.98
N ASN A 551 -34.55 48.66 -53.79
CA ASN A 551 -35.62 47.82 -54.31
C ASN A 551 -37.00 48.24 -53.76
N ASN A 552 -37.10 48.50 -52.46
CA ASN A 552 -38.35 48.94 -51.84
C ASN A 552 -38.82 50.32 -52.35
N LEU A 553 -37.89 51.23 -52.67
CA LEU A 553 -38.21 52.56 -53.19
C LEU A 553 -38.46 52.57 -54.71
N GLU A 554 -37.90 51.60 -55.44
CA GLU A 554 -38.15 51.40 -56.86
C GLU A 554 -39.46 50.67 -57.15
N ASP A 555 -40.05 50.03 -56.15
CA ASP A 555 -41.36 49.39 -56.24
C ASP A 555 -42.44 50.37 -56.75
N PRO A 556 -43.26 49.99 -57.74
CA PRO A 556 -44.27 50.87 -58.33
C PRO A 556 -45.22 51.50 -57.32
N ILE A 557 -45.63 50.77 -56.27
CA ILE A 557 -46.56 51.25 -55.24
C ILE A 557 -45.86 52.29 -54.36
N THR A 558 -44.60 52.06 -54.01
CA THR A 558 -43.80 53.02 -53.25
C THR A 558 -43.54 54.29 -54.06
N ARG A 559 -43.32 54.19 -55.38
CA ARG A 559 -43.13 55.38 -56.25
C ARG A 559 -44.34 56.32 -56.23
N GLU A 560 -45.55 55.77 -56.28
CA GLU A 560 -46.77 56.58 -56.13
C GLU A 560 -46.85 57.28 -54.76
N ARG A 561 -46.35 56.64 -53.68
CA ARG A 561 -46.28 57.23 -52.34
C ARG A 561 -45.20 58.30 -52.22
N ILE A 562 -44.05 58.12 -52.89
CA ILE A 562 -43.00 59.14 -52.98
C ILE A 562 -43.59 60.42 -53.56
N ASP A 563 -44.53 60.33 -54.48
CA ASP A 563 -45.20 61.52 -55.05
C ASP A 563 -46.07 62.30 -54.07
N LEU A 564 -46.46 61.70 -52.94
CA LEU A 564 -47.24 62.33 -51.88
C LEU A 564 -46.36 63.00 -50.81
N LEU A 565 -45.04 62.90 -50.92
CA LEU A 565 -44.09 63.48 -49.99
C LEU A 565 -43.87 64.98 -50.25
N LYS A 566 -43.38 65.68 -49.22
CA LYS A 566 -42.94 67.08 -49.35
C LYS A 566 -41.76 67.19 -50.34
N PRO A 567 -41.63 68.31 -51.09
CA PRO A 567 -40.57 68.48 -52.09
C PRO A 567 -39.15 68.21 -51.56
N GLU A 568 -38.83 68.64 -50.35
CA GLU A 568 -37.50 68.41 -49.75
C GLU A 568 -37.22 66.93 -49.47
N MET A 569 -38.22 66.15 -49.04
CA MET A 569 -38.08 64.69 -48.86
C MET A 569 -37.92 63.96 -50.19
N LYS A 570 -38.64 64.39 -51.24
CA LYS A 570 -38.50 63.83 -52.60
C LYS A 570 -37.07 64.01 -53.13
N LYS A 571 -36.45 65.17 -52.92
CA LYS A 571 -35.07 65.43 -53.35
C LYS A 571 -34.09 64.43 -52.75
N HIS A 572 -34.20 64.14 -51.45
CA HIS A 572 -33.35 63.17 -50.76
C HIS A 572 -33.49 61.76 -51.35
N ILE A 573 -34.72 61.32 -51.63
CA ILE A 573 -34.99 59.98 -52.17
C ILE A 573 -34.55 59.87 -53.63
N GLN A 574 -34.84 60.87 -54.47
CA GLN A 574 -34.42 60.90 -55.86
C GLN A 574 -32.90 60.93 -56.01
N TRP A 575 -32.21 61.67 -55.14
CA TRP A 575 -30.75 61.65 -55.09
C TRP A 575 -30.24 60.24 -54.78
N PHE A 576 -30.79 59.55 -53.78
CA PHE A 576 -30.38 58.19 -53.41
C PHE A 576 -30.63 57.17 -54.52
N LEU A 577 -31.80 57.23 -55.18
CA LEU A 577 -32.11 56.37 -56.33
C LEU A 577 -31.15 56.57 -57.51
N LYS A 578 -30.65 57.80 -57.70
CA LYS A 578 -29.66 58.13 -58.74
C LYS A 578 -28.24 57.73 -58.33
N ALA A 579 -27.86 57.99 -57.08
CA ALA A 579 -26.53 57.72 -56.54
C ALA A 579 -26.30 56.22 -56.31
N ARG A 580 -27.36 55.43 -56.09
CA ARG A 580 -27.33 53.97 -55.84
C ARG A 580 -26.45 53.57 -54.65
N GLY A 581 -26.14 54.50 -53.75
CA GLY A 581 -25.35 54.28 -52.55
C GLY A 581 -25.76 55.25 -51.44
N LEU A 582 -25.57 54.86 -50.18
CA LEU A 582 -25.90 55.71 -49.03
C LEU A 582 -25.01 56.96 -48.99
N PRO A 583 -25.53 58.11 -48.53
CA PRO A 583 -24.74 59.34 -48.43
C PRO A 583 -23.60 59.20 -47.42
N ASP A 584 -22.52 59.95 -47.62
CA ASP A 584 -21.36 59.98 -46.72
C ASP A 584 -21.76 60.24 -45.27
N LYS A 585 -22.70 61.17 -45.06
CA LYS A 585 -23.37 61.38 -43.76
C LYS A 585 -24.86 61.12 -43.90
N LEU A 586 -25.34 60.13 -43.15
CA LEU A 586 -26.76 59.80 -43.08
C LEU A 586 -27.45 60.80 -42.14
N SER A 587 -28.10 61.82 -42.72
CA SER A 587 -28.84 62.83 -41.96
C SER A 587 -30.19 62.29 -41.48
N ASP A 588 -30.73 62.88 -40.41
CA ASP A 588 -32.00 62.42 -39.85
C ASP A 588 -33.17 62.75 -40.78
N GLU A 589 -33.05 63.81 -41.58
CA GLU A 589 -34.00 64.15 -42.65
C GLU A 589 -34.03 63.09 -43.74
N PHE A 590 -32.87 62.53 -44.11
CA PHE A 590 -32.79 61.42 -45.06
C PHE A 590 -33.48 60.17 -44.51
N VAL A 591 -33.17 59.76 -43.27
CA VAL A 591 -33.80 58.59 -42.64
C VAL A 591 -35.31 58.78 -42.52
N GLN A 592 -35.76 59.98 -42.13
CA GLN A 592 -37.18 60.30 -42.05
C GLN A 592 -37.85 60.28 -43.43
N ALA A 593 -37.20 60.80 -44.48
CA ALA A 593 -37.73 60.73 -45.85
C ALA A 593 -37.95 59.29 -46.30
N ILE A 594 -36.98 58.41 -46.05
CA ILE A 594 -37.07 56.98 -46.38
C ILE A 594 -38.17 56.29 -45.57
N ARG A 595 -38.23 56.55 -44.25
CA ARG A 595 -39.29 56.01 -43.38
C ARG A 595 -40.67 56.43 -43.85
N GLU A 596 -40.83 57.69 -44.24
CA GLU A 596 -42.08 58.25 -44.72
C GLU A 596 -42.49 57.65 -46.07
N ALA A 597 -41.54 57.49 -47.01
CA ALA A 597 -41.78 56.87 -48.31
C ALA A 597 -42.25 55.42 -48.19
N LEU A 598 -41.64 54.68 -47.28
CA LEU A 598 -41.96 53.26 -47.00
C LEU A 598 -43.14 53.10 -46.04
N SER A 599 -43.72 54.19 -45.54
CA SER A 599 -44.92 54.15 -44.70
C SER A 599 -46.17 53.96 -45.54
N ASP A 600 -47.27 53.54 -44.90
CA ASP A 600 -48.57 53.33 -45.57
C ASP A 600 -49.30 54.66 -45.80
N LEU A 601 -48.73 55.53 -46.64
CA LEU A 601 -49.33 56.82 -47.00
C LEU A 601 -50.61 56.62 -47.79
N LYS A 602 -51.69 57.29 -47.36
CA LYS A 602 -52.99 57.26 -48.02
C LYS A 602 -53.27 58.60 -48.67
N LYS A 603 -53.33 58.62 -50.01
CA LYS A 603 -53.78 59.78 -50.78
C LYS A 603 -55.27 60.04 -50.49
N VAL A 604 -55.60 61.28 -50.18
CA VAL A 604 -56.99 61.77 -50.12
C VAL A 604 -57.09 62.91 -51.10
N THR A 605 -57.72 62.65 -52.25
CA THR A 605 -57.98 63.69 -53.24
C THR A 605 -59.20 64.50 -52.82
N ILE A 606 -59.07 65.83 -52.81
CA ILE A 606 -60.18 66.78 -52.67
C ILE A 606 -60.32 67.51 -54.00
N LYS A 607 -61.45 67.32 -54.67
CA LYS A 607 -61.76 68.09 -55.87
C LYS A 607 -62.24 69.48 -55.48
N VAL A 608 -61.76 70.53 -56.14
CA VAL A 608 -62.13 71.93 -55.84
C VAL A 608 -63.66 72.18 -55.84
N PRO A 609 -64.47 71.60 -56.76
CA PRO A 609 -65.92 71.73 -56.72
C PRO A 609 -66.55 71.12 -55.46
N ASP A 610 -66.12 69.91 -55.07
CA ASP A 610 -66.67 69.21 -53.89
C ASP A 610 -66.32 69.93 -52.58
N LEU A 611 -65.15 70.57 -52.53
CA LEU A 611 -64.74 71.41 -51.41
C LEU A 611 -65.60 72.67 -51.32
N LYS A 612 -65.84 73.32 -52.47
CA LYS A 612 -66.70 74.50 -52.55
C LYS A 612 -68.12 74.16 -52.09
N ASP A 613 -68.68 73.04 -52.55
CA ASP A 613 -70.01 72.58 -52.14
C ASP A 613 -70.06 72.24 -50.65
N ALA A 614 -69.02 71.60 -50.10
CA ALA A 614 -68.94 71.30 -48.68
C ALA A 614 -68.84 72.55 -47.79
N LEU A 615 -68.15 73.60 -48.23
CA LEU A 615 -68.06 74.87 -47.51
C LEU A 615 -69.37 75.68 -47.61
N LEU A 616 -70.10 75.55 -48.70
CA LEU A 616 -71.42 76.16 -48.93
C LEU A 616 -72.58 75.35 -48.33
N ALA A 617 -72.32 74.15 -47.80
CA ALA A 617 -73.33 73.30 -47.16
C ALA A 617 -73.95 74.02 -45.95
N GLY A 618 -75.25 74.35 -46.06
CA GLY A 618 -75.97 75.16 -45.06
C GLY A 618 -76.14 76.64 -45.42
N GLY A 619 -75.75 77.06 -46.63
CA GLY A 619 -76.02 78.39 -47.18
C GLY A 619 -74.94 79.46 -46.91
N SER A 620 -75.09 80.61 -47.56
CA SER A 620 -74.27 81.84 -47.45
C SER A 620 -75.18 83.01 -47.03
N PRO A 621 -74.73 83.95 -46.17
CA PRO A 621 -73.39 84.08 -45.58
C PRO A 621 -73.18 83.18 -44.34
N PHE A 622 -71.91 82.91 -44.00
CA PHE A 622 -71.50 82.15 -42.81
C PHE A 622 -70.33 82.83 -42.10
N ASN A 623 -70.20 82.62 -40.80
CA ASN A 623 -69.11 83.19 -40.01
C ASN A 623 -67.84 82.31 -40.01
N PRO A 624 -66.67 82.82 -39.56
CA PRO A 624 -65.42 82.07 -39.58
C PRO A 624 -65.44 80.74 -38.81
N ASN A 625 -66.22 80.62 -37.74
CA ASN A 625 -66.33 79.38 -36.97
C ASN A 625 -67.18 78.33 -37.71
N GLU A 626 -68.24 78.77 -38.38
CA GLU A 626 -69.04 77.91 -39.26
C GLU A 626 -68.21 77.38 -40.42
N MET A 627 -67.37 78.21 -41.05
CA MET A 627 -66.46 77.79 -42.12
C MET A 627 -65.46 76.71 -41.65
N LYS A 628 -64.82 76.92 -40.49
CA LYS A 628 -63.90 75.94 -39.90
C LYS A 628 -64.61 74.63 -39.56
N THR A 629 -65.81 74.71 -38.99
CA THR A 629 -66.60 73.52 -38.62
C THR A 629 -67.01 72.71 -39.85
N ARG A 630 -67.43 73.38 -40.93
CA ARG A 630 -67.78 72.73 -42.21
C ARG A 630 -66.56 72.06 -42.86
N LEU A 631 -65.41 72.75 -42.87
CA LEU A 631 -64.16 72.18 -43.37
C LEU A 631 -63.71 70.97 -42.55
N ASP A 632 -63.72 71.07 -41.22
CA ASP A 632 -63.36 69.97 -40.33
C ASP A 632 -64.30 68.77 -40.49
N ALA A 633 -65.61 68.99 -40.63
CA ALA A 633 -66.58 67.93 -40.87
C ALA A 633 -66.35 67.22 -42.22
N TYR A 634 -66.06 67.99 -43.27
CA TYR A 634 -65.74 67.46 -44.60
C TYR A 634 -64.44 66.64 -44.59
N LEU A 635 -63.39 67.15 -43.94
CA LEU A 635 -62.11 66.45 -43.78
C LEU A 635 -62.30 65.17 -42.96
N ARG A 636 -63.00 65.22 -41.82
CA ARG A 636 -63.30 64.04 -40.99
C ARG A 636 -64.03 62.95 -41.78
N ARG A 637 -64.95 63.33 -42.67
CA ARG A 637 -65.65 62.37 -43.56
C ARG A 637 -64.70 61.71 -44.55
N LEU A 638 -63.80 62.47 -45.17
CA LEU A 638 -62.83 61.96 -46.15
C LEU A 638 -61.69 61.14 -45.52
N THR A 639 -61.37 61.42 -44.26
CA THR A 639 -60.34 60.72 -43.49
C THR A 639 -60.90 59.71 -42.50
N ALA A 640 -62.22 59.44 -42.52
CA ALA A 640 -62.86 58.49 -41.61
C ALA A 640 -62.23 57.09 -41.75
N GLY A 641 -61.89 56.47 -40.61
CA GLY A 641 -61.24 55.15 -40.57
C GLY A 641 -59.78 55.13 -41.04
N LYS A 642 -59.17 56.28 -41.35
CA LYS A 642 -57.75 56.41 -41.71
C LYS A 642 -56.98 57.04 -40.56
N ASP A 643 -55.72 56.63 -40.40
CA ASP A 643 -54.78 57.25 -39.47
C ASP A 643 -54.42 58.67 -39.97
N PRO A 644 -54.79 59.75 -39.25
CA PRO A 644 -54.53 61.12 -39.68
C PRO A 644 -53.05 61.41 -39.96
N SER A 645 -52.13 60.72 -39.27
CA SER A 645 -50.69 60.91 -39.46
C SER A 645 -50.19 60.45 -40.84
N LYS A 646 -50.90 59.48 -41.45
CA LYS A 646 -50.56 58.86 -42.75
C LYS A 646 -51.36 59.39 -43.93
N VAL A 647 -52.31 60.29 -43.70
CA VAL A 647 -53.12 60.88 -44.78
C VAL A 647 -52.37 62.03 -45.44
N ARG A 648 -52.31 62.05 -46.78
CA ARG A 648 -51.80 63.19 -47.56
C ARG A 648 -52.92 63.70 -48.45
N ILE A 649 -53.36 64.93 -48.17
CA ILE A 649 -54.45 65.58 -48.92
C ILE A 649 -53.86 66.21 -50.18
N VAL A 650 -54.41 65.85 -51.35
CA VAL A 650 -54.05 66.43 -52.65
C VAL A 650 -55.27 67.16 -53.19
N LEU A 651 -55.13 68.42 -53.54
CA LEU A 651 -56.19 69.20 -54.19
C LEU A 651 -56.09 68.99 -55.70
N GLU A 652 -57.19 68.54 -56.31
CA GLU A 652 -57.34 68.34 -57.75
C GLU A 652 -58.37 69.28 -58.37
#